data_AF-A0A7G3BJP3-F1
#
_entry.id   AF-A0A7G3BJP3-F1
#
_cell.length_a   1.000
_cell.length_b   1.000
_cell.length_c   1.000
_cell.angle_alpha   90.00
_cell.angle_beta   90.00
_cell.angle_gamma   90.00
#
_symmetry.space_group_name_H-M   'P 1'
#
loop_
_entity.id
_entity.type
_entity.pdbx_description
1 polymer ?
#
loop_
_entity_poly.entity_id
_entity_poly.type
_entity_poly.pdbx_seq_one_letter_code
_entity_poly.pdbx_strand_id
1 'polypeptide(L)'
;MKYESVDEVAQWQWNIIELFDGKSPIEDNVLVVLFLNTLKYKNIAFKIKKDQFLVLDQDFPQLDFLKFCELQINAILRLWNIYDSKGILKLLDKKYDADKVLIEENFGELFEILLNKTHLSRGRRSGEDTLPNEISELAAKLVDLDNNSKVYNPFAGYASFGVHLKNNVSYLGQELLPNNVIIGGLRLMAHDKSTEQFHVEMEDSISNWNSNGDTFDLIIANPPFGYKLSKNNYDVRYAVTAEDFVVDRGVEALKPDGKLIAIVSGNFLSSNTNKSTRKRLVENNLLSTVIMFPDNLLTNTSIPFAILILDKNKQDKNVKMVDARSYVKISDSNWLNRLRLDSKKLLSEVEETELSDKITLVSNADVKKQDYNFTVRRYFSLDFEGVALSELLTPIKSNIQHVNKKESFNDKVKYIGVKQLKEDPLNYFLNADQLSLTKHPNQMRLINEPCLLLVNRNNQLKPTYVNTTKTGFFISLFVSAFRVDFKKVDLDYLINQLHADYVKKQLSGLYSSLYILSKKDMLTIKIKLPDLETQRSEVKGFKEAYSQEQKRELDLFNKIHGLESELVNQNAFLRHTLAGPVSNILDTMQNLNAIIKEKVALDIPDVLDFKRSDKHIYNLGDYLTFLEDDIHKVHQTISKRIDAGAVIQEKDLTPFDVVRFCQQYVQRIISKADTEFEFDLQIDESSLMDKNGKLIYPKILANRDLFKDLLDNLLDNAKKYGFQNNDQDKIEFFISMIHYESTKSQFMILFSNTGNPLPENFSHEEFIRKGGKFGDKSGDGFGGWYINEIVKRFNGDLHIIDETGQEGLGVSYLATSFEISFPIHIEDEEYI
;
A
#
# COMPACT_ATOMS: atom_id res chain seq x y z
N MET A 1 8.95 -20.18 -54.73
CA MET A 1 9.59 -20.66 -53.49
C MET A 1 8.55 -21.46 -52.72
N LYS A 2 8.91 -22.66 -52.27
CA LYS A 2 8.13 -23.41 -51.27
C LYS A 2 8.40 -22.81 -49.90
N TYR A 3 7.42 -22.80 -49.01
CA TYR A 3 7.62 -22.40 -47.62
C TYR A 3 8.11 -23.60 -46.79
N GLU A 4 8.88 -23.32 -45.74
CA GLU A 4 9.46 -24.34 -44.87
C GLU A 4 8.60 -24.58 -43.61
N SER A 5 7.65 -23.68 -43.30
CA SER A 5 6.77 -23.80 -42.14
C SER A 5 5.33 -23.30 -42.39
N VAL A 6 4.40 -23.78 -41.57
CA VAL A 6 2.98 -23.35 -41.59
C VAL A 6 2.84 -21.88 -41.22
N ASP A 7 3.69 -21.37 -40.31
CA ASP A 7 3.72 -19.95 -39.94
C ASP A 7 4.05 -19.03 -41.12
N GLU A 8 4.97 -19.45 -42.00
CA GLU A 8 5.30 -18.69 -43.22
C GLU A 8 4.12 -18.66 -44.20
N VAL A 9 3.41 -19.78 -44.35
CA VAL A 9 2.18 -19.86 -45.16
C VAL A 9 1.12 -18.93 -44.57
N ALA A 10 0.90 -19.00 -43.25
CA ALA A 10 -0.06 -18.17 -42.54
C ALA A 10 0.27 -16.67 -42.66
N GLN A 11 1.55 -16.29 -42.51
CA GLN A 11 1.99 -14.92 -42.68
C GLN A 11 1.81 -14.42 -44.12
N TRP A 12 2.05 -15.27 -45.11
CA TRP A 12 1.79 -14.92 -46.50
C TRP A 12 0.30 -14.70 -46.78
N GLN A 13 -0.57 -15.57 -46.27
CA GLN A 13 -2.03 -15.40 -46.37
C GLN A 13 -2.49 -14.15 -45.59
N TRP A 14 -1.89 -13.87 -44.45
CA TRP A 14 -2.13 -12.64 -43.68
C TRP A 14 -1.75 -11.38 -44.47
N ASN A 15 -0.61 -11.38 -45.16
CA ASN A 15 -0.22 -10.26 -46.02
C ASN A 15 -1.24 -10.03 -47.15
N ILE A 16 -1.85 -11.10 -47.68
CA ILE A 16 -2.94 -10.98 -48.67
C ILE A 16 -4.16 -10.30 -48.03
N ILE A 17 -4.52 -10.68 -46.81
CA ILE A 17 -5.63 -10.06 -46.06
C ILE A 17 -5.37 -8.55 -45.85
N GLU A 18 -4.14 -8.17 -45.50
CA GLU A 18 -3.74 -6.77 -45.27
C GLU A 18 -3.72 -5.91 -46.55
N LEU A 19 -3.49 -6.49 -47.74
CA LEU A 19 -3.61 -5.76 -49.01
C LEU A 19 -5.01 -5.15 -49.23
N PHE A 20 -6.00 -5.62 -48.49
CA PHE A 20 -7.39 -5.21 -48.56
C PHE A 20 -7.83 -4.38 -47.35
N ASP A 21 -6.90 -4.03 -46.47
CA ASP A 21 -7.19 -3.17 -45.34
C ASP A 21 -7.71 -1.79 -45.81
N GLY A 22 -8.74 -1.28 -45.13
CA GLY A 22 -9.43 -0.03 -45.47
C GLY A 22 -10.51 -0.10 -46.58
N LYS A 23 -10.69 -1.23 -47.27
CA LYS A 23 -11.77 -1.43 -48.27
C LYS A 23 -12.99 -2.20 -47.73
N SER A 24 -12.81 -2.97 -46.66
CA SER A 24 -13.83 -3.71 -45.91
C SER A 24 -13.33 -3.98 -44.50
N PRO A 25 -14.18 -4.29 -43.51
CA PRO A 25 -13.73 -4.81 -42.23
C PRO A 25 -12.79 -6.01 -42.43
N ILE A 26 -11.67 -6.04 -41.70
CA ILE A 26 -10.65 -7.09 -41.78
C ILE A 26 -11.21 -8.50 -41.55
N GLU A 27 -12.32 -8.59 -40.82
CA GLU A 27 -13.02 -9.82 -40.46
C GLU A 27 -13.69 -10.47 -41.67
N ASP A 28 -14.29 -9.65 -42.53
CA ASP A 28 -14.91 -10.15 -43.75
C ASP A 28 -13.82 -10.65 -44.72
N ASN A 29 -12.67 -9.97 -44.75
CA ASN A 29 -11.52 -10.41 -45.56
C ASN A 29 -10.94 -11.74 -45.05
N VAL A 30 -10.79 -11.90 -43.72
CA VAL A 30 -10.37 -13.15 -43.08
C VAL A 30 -11.36 -14.27 -43.38
N LEU A 31 -12.66 -14.01 -43.22
CA LEU A 31 -13.73 -14.97 -43.48
C LEU A 31 -13.64 -15.51 -44.92
N VAL A 32 -13.41 -14.65 -45.91
CA VAL A 32 -13.24 -15.07 -47.30
C VAL A 32 -12.02 -15.96 -47.47
N VAL A 33 -10.87 -15.61 -46.90
CA VAL A 33 -9.66 -16.42 -47.00
C VAL A 33 -9.84 -17.79 -46.33
N LEU A 34 -10.40 -17.83 -45.13
CA LEU A 34 -10.72 -19.09 -44.43
C LEU A 34 -11.69 -19.96 -45.22
N PHE A 35 -12.74 -19.35 -45.79
CA PHE A 35 -13.73 -20.04 -46.60
C PHE A 35 -13.08 -20.67 -47.85
N LEU A 36 -12.34 -19.89 -48.64
CA LEU A 36 -11.69 -20.36 -49.87
C LEU A 36 -10.65 -21.46 -49.59
N ASN A 37 -9.85 -21.29 -48.54
CA ASN A 37 -8.90 -22.30 -48.09
C ASN A 37 -9.61 -23.62 -47.72
N THR A 38 -10.75 -23.53 -47.03
CA THR A 38 -11.51 -24.72 -46.59
C THR A 38 -12.13 -25.45 -47.77
N LEU A 39 -12.70 -24.73 -48.74
CA LEU A 39 -13.21 -25.33 -49.98
C LEU A 39 -12.11 -26.09 -50.72
N LYS A 40 -10.91 -25.51 -50.80
CA LYS A 40 -9.78 -26.14 -51.49
C LYS A 40 -9.28 -27.38 -50.74
N TYR A 41 -9.15 -27.29 -49.42
CA TYR A 41 -8.78 -28.42 -48.55
C TYR A 41 -9.77 -29.59 -48.66
N LYS A 42 -11.07 -29.30 -48.73
CA LYS A 42 -12.11 -30.32 -48.91
C LYS A 42 -12.34 -30.71 -50.37
N ASN A 43 -11.54 -30.18 -51.30
CA ASN A 43 -11.64 -30.41 -52.75
C ASN A 43 -13.05 -30.14 -53.31
N ILE A 44 -13.73 -29.11 -52.79
CA ILE A 44 -15.10 -28.74 -53.18
C ILE A 44 -15.06 -27.90 -54.44
N ALA A 45 -15.68 -28.40 -55.52
CA ALA A 45 -15.81 -27.65 -56.75
C ALA A 45 -16.91 -26.57 -56.62
N PHE A 46 -16.60 -25.33 -56.99
CA PHE A 46 -17.55 -24.22 -56.95
C PHE A 46 -17.42 -23.29 -58.17
N LYS A 47 -18.46 -22.50 -58.41
CA LYS A 47 -18.53 -21.48 -59.47
C LYS A 47 -19.17 -20.21 -58.94
N ILE A 48 -18.56 -19.08 -59.22
CA ILE A 48 -19.09 -17.77 -58.84
C ILE A 48 -19.55 -17.04 -60.10
N LYS A 49 -20.82 -16.65 -60.12
CA LYS A 49 -21.47 -15.77 -61.11
C LYS A 49 -21.78 -14.43 -60.43
N LYS A 50 -22.06 -13.41 -61.25
CA LYS A 50 -22.17 -11.98 -60.89
C LYS A 50 -22.84 -11.71 -59.53
N ASP A 51 -23.87 -12.48 -59.18
CA ASP A 51 -24.59 -12.39 -57.90
C ASP A 51 -24.94 -13.76 -57.29
N GLN A 52 -24.21 -14.83 -57.64
CA GLN A 52 -24.50 -16.19 -57.18
C GLN A 52 -23.23 -17.01 -56.98
N PHE A 53 -23.12 -17.72 -55.86
CA PHE A 53 -22.12 -18.78 -55.65
C PHE A 53 -22.82 -20.13 -55.78
N LEU A 54 -22.28 -21.01 -56.63
CA LEU A 54 -22.85 -22.31 -56.98
C LEU A 54 -21.83 -23.38 -56.65
N VAL A 55 -22.14 -24.28 -55.70
CA VAL A 55 -21.39 -25.52 -55.52
C VAL A 55 -21.69 -26.43 -56.71
N LEU A 56 -20.65 -26.94 -57.37
CA LEU A 56 -20.78 -27.76 -58.58
C LEU A 56 -20.86 -29.26 -58.28
N ASP A 57 -20.53 -29.65 -57.06
CA ASP A 57 -20.62 -31.03 -56.58
C ASP A 57 -21.99 -31.26 -55.92
N GLN A 58 -22.87 -32.01 -56.58
CA GLN A 58 -24.24 -32.28 -56.10
C GLN A 58 -24.30 -33.42 -55.07
N ASP A 59 -23.25 -34.25 -54.99
CA ASP A 59 -23.15 -35.37 -54.06
C ASP A 59 -22.41 -35.00 -52.77
N PHE A 60 -22.16 -33.71 -52.54
CA PHE A 60 -21.48 -33.24 -51.34
C PHE A 60 -22.36 -33.43 -50.10
N PRO A 61 -21.99 -34.30 -49.12
CA PRO A 61 -22.84 -34.64 -47.98
C PRO A 61 -23.10 -33.47 -47.01
N GLN A 62 -22.46 -32.33 -47.25
CA GLN A 62 -22.44 -31.15 -46.37
C GLN A 62 -23.24 -29.98 -46.99
N LEU A 63 -24.12 -30.28 -47.95
CA LEU A 63 -24.92 -29.33 -48.74
C LEU A 63 -25.77 -28.39 -47.87
N ASP A 64 -26.19 -28.83 -46.68
CA ASP A 64 -27.05 -28.02 -45.78
C ASP A 64 -26.26 -26.90 -45.09
N PHE A 65 -24.98 -27.10 -44.75
CA PHE A 65 -24.12 -26.02 -44.24
C PHE A 65 -23.73 -25.04 -45.36
N LEU A 66 -23.48 -25.54 -46.58
CA LEU A 66 -23.23 -24.68 -47.74
C LEU A 66 -24.47 -23.87 -48.16
N LYS A 67 -25.68 -24.45 -48.04
CA LYS A 67 -26.96 -23.72 -48.14
C LYS A 67 -27.11 -22.67 -47.02
N PHE A 68 -26.70 -22.99 -45.80
CA PHE A 68 -26.67 -22.03 -44.70
C PHE A 68 -25.68 -20.87 -44.97
N CYS A 69 -24.52 -21.17 -45.57
CA CYS A 69 -23.59 -20.16 -46.08
C CYS A 69 -24.17 -19.33 -47.23
N GLU A 70 -25.26 -19.74 -47.90
CA GLU A 70 -25.93 -18.92 -48.92
C GLU A 70 -26.45 -17.59 -48.37
N LEU A 71 -26.79 -17.52 -47.08
CA LEU A 71 -27.18 -16.25 -46.43
C LEU A 71 -26.01 -15.26 -46.33
N GLN A 72 -24.77 -15.73 -46.47
CA GLN A 72 -23.54 -14.93 -46.45
C GLN A 72 -22.72 -15.00 -47.73
N ILE A 73 -23.21 -15.69 -48.75
CA ILE A 73 -22.85 -15.44 -50.14
C ILE A 73 -22.93 -13.94 -50.42
N ASN A 74 -23.81 -13.15 -49.78
CA ASN A 74 -23.79 -11.70 -49.90
C ASN A 74 -22.54 -11.00 -49.31
N ALA A 75 -21.93 -11.50 -48.23
CA ALA A 75 -20.65 -10.97 -47.74
C ALA A 75 -19.53 -11.33 -48.70
N ILE A 76 -19.43 -12.61 -49.06
CA ILE A 76 -18.43 -13.11 -50.02
C ILE A 76 -18.60 -12.44 -51.39
N LEU A 77 -19.83 -12.23 -51.88
CA LEU A 77 -20.17 -11.56 -53.15
C LEU A 77 -20.00 -10.04 -53.09
N ARG A 78 -20.30 -9.38 -51.95
CA ARG A 78 -19.98 -7.96 -51.74
C ARG A 78 -18.49 -7.75 -51.92
N LEU A 79 -17.67 -8.59 -51.29
CA LEU A 79 -16.22 -8.57 -51.46
C LEU A 79 -15.80 -9.02 -52.88
N TRP A 80 -16.50 -10.00 -53.47
CA TRP A 80 -16.23 -10.48 -54.82
C TRP A 80 -16.29 -9.38 -55.88
N ASN A 81 -17.23 -8.44 -55.72
CA ASN A 81 -17.42 -7.31 -56.63
C ASN A 81 -16.57 -6.08 -56.24
N ILE A 82 -16.14 -5.94 -54.98
CA ILE A 82 -15.27 -4.84 -54.50
C ILE A 82 -13.78 -5.11 -54.79
N TYR A 83 -13.35 -6.37 -54.77
CA TYR A 83 -11.97 -6.79 -54.98
C TYR A 83 -11.83 -7.58 -56.28
N ASP A 84 -10.66 -7.56 -56.93
CA ASP A 84 -10.32 -8.55 -57.97
C ASP A 84 -10.13 -9.94 -57.31
N SER A 85 -11.23 -10.52 -56.87
CA SER A 85 -11.27 -11.78 -56.10
C SER A 85 -10.88 -12.98 -56.97
N LYS A 86 -10.97 -12.84 -58.30
CA LYS A 86 -10.30 -13.75 -59.24
C LYS A 86 -8.78 -13.68 -59.11
N GLY A 87 -8.21 -12.51 -58.87
CA GLY A 87 -6.82 -12.32 -58.52
C GLY A 87 -6.46 -12.96 -57.18
N ILE A 88 -7.28 -12.78 -56.13
CA ILE A 88 -7.08 -13.43 -54.82
C ILE A 88 -7.10 -14.95 -54.95
N LEU A 89 -8.13 -15.49 -55.62
CA LEU A 89 -8.22 -16.93 -55.87
C LEU A 89 -7.03 -17.44 -56.66
N LYS A 90 -6.59 -16.74 -57.71
CA LYS A 90 -5.38 -17.12 -58.46
C LYS A 90 -4.12 -17.09 -57.60
N LEU A 91 -3.99 -16.11 -56.70
CA LEU A 91 -2.87 -16.01 -55.77
C LEU A 91 -2.88 -17.15 -54.75
N LEU A 92 -4.04 -17.41 -54.14
CA LEU A 92 -4.29 -18.57 -53.28
C LEU A 92 -4.02 -19.87 -54.02
N ASP A 93 -4.49 -20.02 -55.25
CA ASP A 93 -4.37 -21.23 -56.05
C ASP A 93 -2.93 -21.58 -56.35
N LYS A 94 -2.20 -20.62 -56.95
CA LYS A 94 -0.82 -20.81 -57.37
C LYS A 94 0.09 -21.22 -56.21
N LYS A 95 -0.20 -20.74 -54.99
CA LYS A 95 0.63 -21.00 -53.82
C LYS A 95 0.17 -22.23 -53.05
N TYR A 96 -1.12 -22.46 -52.93
CA TYR A 96 -1.66 -23.68 -52.37
C TYR A 96 -1.13 -24.90 -53.12
N ASP A 97 -1.07 -24.86 -54.46
CA ASP A 97 -0.53 -25.97 -55.24
C ASP A 97 0.98 -26.17 -55.02
N ALA A 98 1.72 -25.11 -54.71
CA ALA A 98 3.15 -25.17 -54.45
C ALA A 98 3.50 -25.81 -53.09
N ASP A 99 2.65 -25.57 -52.07
CA ASP A 99 2.84 -26.00 -50.68
C ASP A 99 1.74 -26.98 -50.22
N LYS A 100 1.10 -27.67 -51.17
CA LYS A 100 -0.11 -28.49 -50.96
C LYS A 100 0.01 -29.45 -49.77
N VAL A 101 1.07 -30.25 -49.74
CA VAL A 101 1.31 -31.24 -48.68
C VAL A 101 1.38 -30.57 -47.31
N LEU A 102 2.18 -29.50 -47.18
CA LEU A 102 2.35 -28.76 -45.93
C LEU A 102 1.01 -28.17 -45.43
N ILE A 103 0.20 -27.64 -46.36
CA ILE A 103 -1.10 -27.06 -46.04
C ILE A 103 -2.12 -28.13 -45.65
N GLU A 104 -2.22 -29.23 -46.40
CA GLU A 104 -3.18 -30.31 -46.13
C GLU A 104 -2.89 -31.03 -44.82
N GLU A 105 -1.62 -31.30 -44.51
CA GLU A 105 -1.22 -31.96 -43.26
C GLU A 105 -1.43 -31.07 -42.00
N ASN A 106 -1.45 -29.74 -42.16
CA ASN A 106 -1.50 -28.79 -41.04
C ASN A 106 -2.65 -27.78 -41.19
N PHE A 107 -3.72 -28.16 -41.89
CA PHE A 107 -4.78 -27.23 -42.26
C PHE A 107 -5.50 -26.62 -41.04
N GLY A 108 -5.78 -27.47 -40.03
CA GLY A 108 -6.36 -27.02 -38.76
C GLY A 108 -5.46 -26.01 -38.04
N GLU A 109 -4.15 -26.25 -37.99
CA GLU A 109 -3.18 -25.33 -37.38
C GLU A 109 -3.12 -23.99 -38.14
N LEU A 110 -3.03 -24.04 -39.47
CA LEU A 110 -3.07 -22.86 -40.32
C LEU A 110 -4.33 -22.01 -40.07
N PHE A 111 -5.48 -22.67 -39.93
CA PHE A 111 -6.76 -22.03 -39.62
C PHE A 111 -6.70 -21.30 -38.26
N GLU A 112 -6.19 -21.96 -37.22
CA GLU A 112 -6.04 -21.36 -35.89
C GLU A 112 -5.09 -20.16 -35.90
N ILE A 113 -3.98 -20.22 -36.62
CA ILE A 113 -3.01 -19.11 -36.72
C ILE A 113 -3.69 -17.88 -37.35
N LEU A 114 -4.41 -18.07 -38.46
CA LEU A 114 -5.12 -16.98 -39.12
C LEU A 114 -6.21 -16.38 -38.23
N LEU A 115 -7.03 -17.22 -37.60
CA LEU A 115 -8.09 -16.77 -36.68
C LEU A 115 -7.49 -15.98 -35.50
N ASN A 116 -6.39 -16.46 -34.92
CA ASN A 116 -5.70 -15.76 -33.85
C ASN A 116 -5.16 -14.40 -34.30
N LYS A 117 -4.53 -14.30 -35.47
CA LYS A 117 -4.05 -13.02 -36.02
C LYS A 117 -5.19 -12.00 -36.18
N THR A 118 -6.38 -12.44 -36.56
CA THR A 118 -7.60 -11.59 -36.63
C THR A 118 -8.00 -11.03 -35.27
N HIS A 119 -7.91 -11.84 -34.21
CA HIS A 119 -8.18 -11.36 -32.86
C HIS A 119 -7.16 -10.31 -32.39
N LEU A 120 -5.91 -10.47 -32.81
CA LEU A 120 -4.81 -9.59 -32.42
C LEU A 120 -4.87 -8.24 -33.14
N SER A 121 -5.30 -8.21 -34.41
CA SER A 121 -5.44 -6.97 -35.18
C SER A 121 -6.59 -6.07 -34.69
N ARG A 122 -7.61 -6.64 -34.05
CA ARG A 122 -8.76 -5.90 -33.48
C ARG A 122 -8.44 -5.09 -32.21
N GLY A 123 -7.30 -5.37 -31.55
CA GLY A 123 -7.00 -4.82 -30.21
C GLY A 123 -8.11 -5.13 -29.19
N ARG A 124 -8.13 -4.44 -28.04
CA ARG A 124 -9.12 -4.64 -26.95
C ARG A 124 -10.54 -4.13 -27.27
N ARG A 125 -10.87 -3.83 -28.53
CA ARG A 125 -12.10 -3.10 -28.91
C ARG A 125 -13.24 -3.99 -29.40
N SER A 126 -13.01 -5.25 -29.77
CA SER A 126 -14.10 -6.16 -30.09
C SER A 126 -14.67 -6.73 -28.79
N GLY A 127 -15.94 -6.44 -28.48
CA GLY A 127 -16.66 -7.00 -27.32
C GLY A 127 -16.95 -8.51 -27.42
N GLU A 128 -16.23 -9.23 -28.27
CA GLU A 128 -16.27 -10.69 -28.43
C GLU A 128 -15.09 -11.27 -27.63
N ASP A 129 -15.36 -11.72 -26.40
CA ASP A 129 -14.37 -12.39 -25.56
C ASP A 129 -14.17 -13.83 -26.06
N THR A 130 -13.16 -14.08 -26.89
CA THR A 130 -12.78 -15.45 -27.27
C THR A 130 -11.95 -16.10 -26.18
N LEU A 131 -12.36 -17.30 -25.78
CA LEU A 131 -11.57 -18.15 -24.88
C LEU A 131 -10.26 -18.56 -25.57
N PRO A 132 -9.11 -18.48 -24.88
CA PRO A 132 -7.87 -19.08 -25.36
C PRO A 132 -8.06 -20.56 -25.71
N ASN A 133 -7.33 -21.03 -26.72
CA ASN A 133 -7.47 -22.41 -27.19
C ASN A 133 -7.16 -23.42 -26.09
N GLU A 134 -6.17 -23.13 -25.24
CA GLU A 134 -5.79 -23.99 -24.10
C GLU A 134 -6.92 -24.18 -23.08
N ILE A 135 -7.80 -23.18 -22.93
CA ILE A 135 -8.97 -23.27 -22.05
C ILE A 135 -10.08 -24.10 -22.70
N SER A 136 -10.29 -23.92 -24.01
CA SER A 136 -11.28 -24.67 -24.76
C SER A 136 -10.93 -26.16 -24.81
N GLU A 137 -9.64 -26.47 -25.03
CA GLU A 137 -9.11 -27.83 -25.01
C GLU A 137 -9.25 -28.46 -23.63
N LEU A 138 -8.83 -27.76 -22.56
CA LEU A 138 -8.98 -28.24 -21.19
C LEU A 138 -10.45 -28.57 -20.91
N ALA A 139 -11.36 -27.63 -21.17
CA ALA A 139 -12.78 -27.81 -20.88
C ALA A 139 -13.39 -28.99 -21.65
N ALA A 140 -13.02 -29.19 -22.92
CA ALA A 140 -13.48 -30.34 -23.70
C ALA A 140 -12.94 -31.69 -23.22
N LYS A 141 -11.80 -31.71 -22.52
CA LYS A 141 -11.13 -32.93 -22.02
C LYS A 141 -11.40 -33.25 -20.56
N LEU A 142 -12.01 -32.34 -19.78
CA LEU A 142 -12.35 -32.56 -18.36
C LEU A 142 -13.37 -33.69 -18.13
N VAL A 143 -14.11 -34.08 -19.16
CA VAL A 143 -15.08 -35.17 -19.11
C VAL A 143 -14.73 -36.16 -20.21
N ASP A 144 -14.44 -37.40 -19.83
CA ASP A 144 -14.30 -38.48 -20.80
C ASP A 144 -15.67 -38.85 -21.35
N LEU A 145 -15.79 -38.84 -22.68
CA LEU A 145 -17.03 -39.10 -23.41
C LEU A 145 -16.94 -40.43 -24.14
N ASP A 146 -18.01 -41.20 -24.07
CA ASP A 146 -18.18 -42.42 -24.85
C ASP A 146 -18.52 -42.10 -26.31
N ASN A 147 -18.41 -43.12 -27.15
CA ASN A 147 -18.85 -43.03 -28.54
C ASN A 147 -20.37 -42.75 -28.57
N ASN A 148 -20.80 -41.85 -29.44
CA ASN A 148 -22.18 -41.38 -29.61
C ASN A 148 -22.77 -40.59 -28.43
N SER A 149 -21.94 -40.12 -27.47
CA SER A 149 -22.40 -39.14 -26.49
C SER A 149 -22.96 -37.90 -27.18
N LYS A 150 -24.10 -37.39 -26.69
CA LYS A 150 -24.71 -36.13 -27.12
C LYS A 150 -24.12 -34.97 -26.32
N VAL A 151 -23.50 -34.03 -27.03
CA VAL A 151 -22.87 -32.83 -26.49
C VAL A 151 -23.62 -31.60 -26.98
N TYR A 152 -23.98 -30.69 -26.07
CA TYR A 152 -24.63 -29.44 -26.42
C TYR A 152 -23.85 -28.22 -25.95
N ASN A 153 -23.77 -27.21 -26.81
CA ASN A 153 -23.11 -25.96 -26.55
C ASN A 153 -24.04 -24.77 -26.88
N PRO A 154 -24.74 -24.21 -25.88
CA PRO A 154 -25.71 -23.13 -26.09
C PRO A 154 -25.06 -21.78 -26.43
N PHE A 155 -23.73 -21.63 -26.38
CA PHE A 155 -23.03 -20.38 -26.70
C PHE A 155 -21.81 -20.71 -27.54
N ALA A 156 -22.07 -21.17 -28.77
CA ALA A 156 -21.07 -21.87 -29.55
C ALA A 156 -19.92 -20.99 -30.04
N GLY A 157 -20.13 -19.68 -30.27
CA GLY A 157 -19.13 -18.81 -30.84
C GLY A 157 -18.57 -19.41 -32.13
N TYR A 158 -17.24 -19.55 -32.20
CA TYR A 158 -16.54 -20.23 -33.30
C TYR A 158 -16.38 -21.74 -33.09
N ALA A 159 -17.31 -22.39 -32.39
CA ALA A 159 -17.30 -23.81 -32.06
C ALA A 159 -16.01 -24.31 -31.39
N SER A 160 -15.37 -23.46 -30.55
CA SER A 160 -14.06 -23.75 -29.94
C SER A 160 -14.01 -25.02 -29.10
N PHE A 161 -15.11 -25.45 -28.48
CA PHE A 161 -15.13 -26.73 -27.78
C PHE A 161 -15.26 -27.90 -28.75
N GLY A 162 -16.07 -27.75 -29.80
CA GLY A 162 -16.37 -28.81 -30.76
C GLY A 162 -15.12 -29.35 -31.47
N VAL A 163 -14.13 -28.48 -31.77
CA VAL A 163 -12.88 -28.91 -32.42
C VAL A 163 -12.07 -29.90 -31.56
N HIS A 164 -12.21 -29.84 -30.24
CA HIS A 164 -11.46 -30.68 -29.28
C HIS A 164 -12.19 -31.97 -28.88
N LEU A 165 -13.47 -32.12 -29.27
CA LEU A 165 -14.24 -33.33 -28.98
C LEU A 165 -13.86 -34.50 -29.88
N LYS A 166 -14.09 -35.74 -29.45
CA LYS A 166 -13.87 -36.94 -30.28
C LYS A 166 -14.80 -36.92 -31.49
N ASN A 167 -14.35 -37.42 -32.66
CA ASN A 167 -15.14 -37.32 -33.90
C ASN A 167 -16.47 -38.07 -33.86
N ASN A 168 -16.61 -39.07 -32.99
CA ASN A 168 -17.76 -39.96 -32.91
C ASN A 168 -18.77 -39.55 -31.84
N VAL A 169 -18.76 -38.32 -31.36
CA VAL A 169 -19.83 -37.74 -30.53
C VAL A 169 -20.83 -37.01 -31.42
N SER A 170 -22.05 -36.79 -30.93
CA SER A 170 -23.01 -35.89 -31.58
C SER A 170 -22.95 -34.53 -30.90
N TYR A 171 -22.51 -33.50 -31.61
CA TYR A 171 -22.35 -32.14 -31.12
C TYR A 171 -23.41 -31.22 -31.73
N LEU A 172 -24.14 -30.50 -30.88
CA LEU A 172 -25.07 -29.45 -31.24
C LEU A 172 -24.60 -28.13 -30.60
N GLY A 173 -24.25 -27.14 -31.42
CA GLY A 173 -23.99 -25.78 -30.99
C GLY A 173 -25.13 -24.84 -31.37
N GLN A 174 -25.45 -23.85 -30.54
CA GLN A 174 -26.29 -22.71 -30.92
C GLN A 174 -25.48 -21.42 -30.80
N GLU A 175 -25.62 -20.52 -31.77
CA GLU A 175 -24.94 -19.23 -31.80
C GLU A 175 -25.82 -18.16 -32.45
N LEU A 176 -25.90 -17.00 -31.79
CA LEU A 176 -26.77 -15.90 -32.22
C LEU A 176 -26.22 -15.18 -33.46
N LEU A 177 -24.90 -15.01 -33.54
CA LEU A 177 -24.27 -14.17 -34.55
C LEU A 177 -23.97 -14.97 -35.83
N PRO A 178 -24.54 -14.57 -36.98
CA PRO A 178 -24.38 -15.33 -38.24
C PRO A 178 -22.93 -15.55 -38.67
N ASN A 179 -22.06 -14.54 -38.51
CA ASN A 179 -20.63 -14.66 -38.86
C ASN A 179 -19.94 -15.72 -37.99
N ASN A 180 -20.31 -15.82 -36.71
CA ASN A 180 -19.72 -16.78 -35.78
C ASN A 180 -20.12 -18.21 -36.13
N VAL A 181 -21.38 -18.44 -36.50
CA VAL A 181 -21.86 -19.74 -36.97
C VAL A 181 -21.04 -20.22 -38.18
N ILE A 182 -20.77 -19.34 -39.14
CA ILE A 182 -20.02 -19.69 -40.36
C ILE A 182 -18.56 -19.99 -40.03
N ILE A 183 -17.89 -19.11 -39.28
CA ILE A 183 -16.51 -19.35 -38.86
C ILE A 183 -16.43 -20.66 -38.05
N GLY A 184 -17.38 -20.90 -37.15
CA GLY A 184 -17.46 -22.13 -36.36
C GLY A 184 -17.60 -23.38 -37.23
N GLY A 185 -18.49 -23.38 -38.22
CA GLY A 185 -18.63 -24.52 -39.12
C GLY A 185 -17.41 -24.74 -40.03
N LEU A 186 -16.81 -23.66 -40.56
CA LEU A 186 -15.54 -23.76 -41.31
C LEU A 186 -14.42 -24.31 -40.44
N ARG A 187 -14.35 -23.87 -39.18
CA ARG A 187 -13.36 -24.34 -38.22
C ARG A 187 -13.56 -25.83 -37.90
N LEU A 188 -14.79 -26.28 -37.68
CA LEU A 188 -15.11 -27.70 -37.51
C LEU A 188 -14.66 -28.52 -38.73
N MET A 189 -14.90 -28.04 -39.94
CA MET A 189 -14.43 -28.69 -41.18
C MET A 189 -12.90 -28.73 -41.27
N ALA A 190 -12.22 -27.64 -40.87
CA ALA A 190 -10.77 -27.54 -40.87
C ALA A 190 -10.10 -28.54 -39.90
N HIS A 191 -10.84 -28.97 -38.87
CA HIS A 191 -10.43 -29.98 -37.89
C HIS A 191 -11.09 -31.35 -38.14
N ASP A 192 -11.50 -31.62 -39.39
CA ASP A 192 -12.06 -32.90 -39.85
C ASP A 192 -13.26 -33.42 -39.04
N LYS A 193 -14.09 -32.50 -38.51
CA LYS A 193 -15.36 -32.88 -37.87
C LYS A 193 -16.42 -33.17 -38.93
N SER A 194 -17.12 -34.29 -38.76
CA SER A 194 -18.22 -34.67 -39.65
C SER A 194 -19.40 -33.73 -39.48
N THR A 195 -19.93 -33.20 -40.58
CA THR A 195 -21.12 -32.35 -40.58
C THR A 195 -22.42 -33.10 -40.27
N GLU A 196 -22.40 -34.44 -40.29
CA GLU A 196 -23.54 -35.27 -39.85
C GLU A 196 -23.61 -35.39 -38.32
N GLN A 197 -22.49 -35.15 -37.65
CA GLN A 197 -22.37 -35.32 -36.20
C GLN A 197 -22.16 -33.99 -35.49
N PHE A 198 -21.61 -32.99 -36.16
CA PHE A 198 -21.31 -31.67 -35.59
C PHE A 198 -22.13 -30.60 -36.30
N HIS A 199 -23.12 -30.06 -35.58
CA HIS A 199 -24.01 -29.01 -36.06
C HIS A 199 -23.81 -27.73 -35.27
N VAL A 200 -23.90 -26.58 -35.94
CA VAL A 200 -23.99 -25.26 -35.31
C VAL A 200 -25.19 -24.54 -35.92
N GLU A 201 -26.18 -24.24 -35.09
CA GLU A 201 -27.43 -23.61 -35.48
C GLU A 201 -27.42 -22.11 -35.15
N MET A 202 -28.03 -21.32 -36.02
CA MET A 202 -28.16 -19.88 -35.84
C MET A 202 -29.42 -19.54 -35.05
N GLU A 203 -29.32 -19.54 -33.73
CA GLU A 203 -30.46 -19.31 -32.83
C GLU A 203 -30.05 -18.48 -31.60
N ASP A 204 -31.04 -17.81 -31.00
CA ASP A 204 -30.90 -17.23 -29.66
C ASP A 204 -31.19 -18.32 -28.60
N SER A 205 -30.14 -18.90 -28.04
CA SER A 205 -30.23 -19.97 -27.04
C SER A 205 -30.94 -19.56 -25.74
N ILE A 206 -31.07 -18.25 -25.46
CA ILE A 206 -31.82 -17.79 -24.28
C ILE A 206 -33.33 -17.85 -24.55
N SER A 207 -33.74 -17.49 -25.77
CA SER A 207 -35.15 -17.54 -26.20
C SER A 207 -35.59 -18.94 -26.60
N ASN A 208 -34.72 -19.68 -27.30
CA ASN A 208 -34.97 -20.99 -27.89
C ASN A 208 -33.97 -22.03 -27.37
N TRP A 209 -33.92 -22.21 -26.05
CA TRP A 209 -33.04 -23.20 -25.43
C TRP A 209 -33.39 -24.61 -25.91
N ASN A 210 -32.45 -25.28 -26.59
CA ASN A 210 -32.60 -26.67 -27.03
C ASN A 210 -33.98 -26.92 -27.66
N SER A 211 -34.21 -26.34 -28.84
CA SER A 211 -35.50 -26.31 -29.55
C SER A 211 -36.18 -27.68 -29.68
N ASN A 212 -35.40 -28.77 -29.73
CA ASN A 212 -35.88 -30.14 -29.85
C ASN A 212 -36.25 -30.81 -28.51
N GLY A 213 -35.97 -30.18 -27.37
CA GLY A 213 -36.24 -30.74 -26.04
C GLY A 213 -35.38 -31.96 -25.69
N ASP A 214 -34.24 -32.12 -26.35
CA ASP A 214 -33.33 -33.25 -26.16
C ASP A 214 -32.64 -33.25 -24.78
N THR A 215 -32.05 -34.37 -24.41
CA THR A 215 -31.18 -34.44 -23.22
C THR A 215 -29.76 -34.87 -23.59
N PHE A 216 -28.78 -34.35 -22.84
CA PHE A 216 -27.37 -34.42 -23.22
C PHE A 216 -26.51 -35.13 -22.16
N ASP A 217 -25.48 -35.83 -22.63
CA ASP A 217 -24.44 -36.43 -21.78
C ASP A 217 -23.47 -35.36 -21.28
N LEU A 218 -23.20 -34.36 -22.13
CA LEU A 218 -22.40 -33.19 -21.78
C LEU A 218 -23.06 -31.92 -22.28
N ILE A 219 -23.11 -30.91 -21.42
CA ILE A 219 -23.35 -29.53 -21.85
C ILE A 219 -22.11 -28.72 -21.52
N ILE A 220 -21.54 -28.01 -22.50
CA ILE A 220 -20.35 -27.18 -22.33
C ILE A 220 -20.64 -25.77 -22.82
N ALA A 221 -20.41 -24.76 -21.99
CA ALA A 221 -20.84 -23.41 -22.30
C ALA A 221 -19.90 -22.32 -21.78
N ASN A 222 -19.78 -21.25 -22.58
CA ASN A 222 -19.14 -19.99 -22.22
C ASN A 222 -20.13 -18.83 -22.47
N PRO A 223 -21.13 -18.63 -21.59
CA PRO A 223 -22.07 -17.53 -21.74
C PRO A 223 -21.38 -16.17 -21.59
N PRO A 224 -21.97 -15.08 -22.12
CA PRO A 224 -21.47 -13.73 -21.90
C PRO A 224 -21.47 -13.39 -20.40
N PHE A 225 -20.31 -13.03 -19.87
CA PHE A 225 -20.12 -12.81 -18.43
C PHE A 225 -20.95 -11.66 -17.89
N GLY A 226 -21.71 -11.90 -16.80
CA GLY A 226 -22.50 -10.89 -16.12
C GLY A 226 -23.65 -10.28 -16.93
N TYR A 227 -23.95 -10.81 -18.13
CA TYR A 227 -25.06 -10.34 -18.95
C TYR A 227 -26.37 -10.55 -18.20
N LYS A 228 -27.08 -9.46 -17.88
CA LYS A 228 -28.32 -9.50 -17.10
C LYS A 228 -29.50 -9.87 -17.98
N LEU A 229 -30.26 -10.86 -17.54
CA LEU A 229 -31.49 -11.28 -18.21
C LEU A 229 -32.67 -10.47 -17.69
N SER A 230 -33.44 -9.91 -18.62
CA SER A 230 -34.70 -9.24 -18.30
C SER A 230 -35.82 -10.28 -18.24
N LYS A 231 -36.52 -10.36 -17.09
CA LYS A 231 -37.72 -11.21 -16.94
C LYS A 231 -38.87 -10.83 -17.89
N ASN A 232 -38.86 -9.62 -18.42
CA ASN A 232 -39.85 -9.18 -19.41
C ASN A 232 -39.53 -9.71 -20.82
N ASN A 233 -38.28 -10.10 -21.06
CA ASN A 233 -37.79 -10.50 -22.39
C ASN A 233 -37.62 -12.02 -22.51
N TYR A 234 -37.42 -12.74 -21.40
CA TYR A 234 -37.09 -14.16 -21.39
C TYR A 234 -37.83 -14.91 -20.28
N ASP A 235 -38.26 -16.16 -20.54
CA ASP A 235 -38.87 -17.04 -19.53
C ASP A 235 -37.81 -17.62 -18.57
N VAL A 236 -37.38 -16.77 -17.64
CA VAL A 236 -36.36 -17.09 -16.63
C VAL A 236 -36.95 -17.00 -15.22
N ARG A 237 -37.17 -18.17 -14.60
CA ARG A 237 -37.73 -18.24 -13.23
C ARG A 237 -36.72 -17.81 -12.17
N TYR A 238 -35.50 -18.35 -12.26
CA TYR A 238 -34.47 -18.23 -11.21
C TYR A 238 -33.16 -17.58 -11.67
N ALA A 239 -32.95 -17.48 -12.99
CA ALA A 239 -31.73 -16.92 -13.56
C ALA A 239 -31.77 -15.39 -13.62
N VAL A 240 -30.71 -14.74 -13.12
CA VAL A 240 -30.54 -13.29 -13.18
C VAL A 240 -29.52 -12.91 -14.26
N THR A 241 -28.50 -13.73 -14.46
CA THR A 241 -27.51 -13.58 -15.52
C THR A 241 -27.53 -14.74 -16.53
N ALA A 242 -26.91 -14.57 -17.70
CA ALA A 242 -26.71 -15.64 -18.66
C ALA A 242 -25.97 -16.85 -18.05
N GLU A 243 -25.06 -16.61 -17.12
CA GLU A 243 -24.37 -17.66 -16.36
C GLU A 243 -25.34 -18.46 -15.47
N ASP A 244 -26.28 -17.80 -14.77
CA ASP A 244 -27.32 -18.50 -14.02
C ASP A 244 -28.21 -19.33 -14.94
N PHE A 245 -28.53 -18.79 -16.12
CA PHE A 245 -29.42 -19.44 -17.08
C PHE A 245 -28.82 -20.72 -17.63
N VAL A 246 -27.54 -20.69 -18.03
CA VAL A 246 -26.80 -21.89 -18.46
C VAL A 246 -26.79 -22.94 -17.38
N VAL A 247 -26.51 -22.56 -16.13
CA VAL A 247 -26.48 -23.50 -15.01
C VAL A 247 -27.86 -24.14 -14.80
N ASP A 248 -28.92 -23.34 -14.82
CA ASP A 248 -30.28 -23.79 -14.51
C ASP A 248 -30.83 -24.68 -15.62
N ARG A 249 -30.84 -24.17 -16.85
CA ARG A 249 -31.37 -24.88 -18.02
C ARG A 249 -30.46 -26.03 -18.43
N GLY A 250 -29.16 -25.88 -18.22
CA GLY A 250 -28.17 -26.93 -18.41
C GLY A 250 -28.51 -28.15 -17.55
N VAL A 251 -28.60 -27.98 -16.23
CA VAL A 251 -28.91 -29.09 -15.30
C VAL A 251 -30.26 -29.77 -15.63
N GLU A 252 -31.26 -29.00 -16.04
CA GLU A 252 -32.57 -29.52 -16.47
C GLU A 252 -32.43 -30.41 -17.74
N ALA A 253 -31.61 -29.99 -18.71
CA ALA A 253 -31.39 -30.70 -19.97
C ALA A 253 -30.33 -31.83 -19.92
N LEU A 254 -29.68 -32.06 -18.77
CA LEU A 254 -28.76 -33.20 -18.62
C LEU A 254 -29.52 -34.52 -18.47
N LYS A 255 -28.97 -35.58 -19.08
CA LYS A 255 -29.30 -36.97 -18.71
C LYS A 255 -28.95 -37.26 -17.25
N PRO A 256 -29.50 -38.32 -16.63
CA PRO A 256 -29.25 -38.63 -15.21
C PRO A 256 -27.76 -38.73 -14.81
N ASP A 257 -26.91 -39.20 -15.72
CA ASP A 257 -25.45 -39.34 -15.61
C ASP A 257 -24.66 -38.25 -16.35
N GLY A 258 -25.37 -37.25 -16.88
CA GLY A 258 -24.77 -36.16 -17.64
C GLY A 258 -24.04 -35.15 -16.77
N LYS A 259 -23.13 -34.41 -17.39
CA LYS A 259 -22.32 -33.36 -16.75
C LYS A 259 -22.46 -32.01 -17.46
N LEU A 260 -22.38 -30.92 -16.70
CA LEU A 260 -22.30 -29.56 -17.22
C LEU A 260 -20.91 -28.99 -16.95
N ILE A 261 -20.26 -28.45 -17.97
CA ILE A 261 -19.05 -27.62 -17.86
C ILE A 261 -19.44 -26.19 -18.18
N ALA A 262 -19.57 -25.35 -17.14
CA ALA A 262 -19.93 -23.95 -17.30
C ALA A 262 -18.73 -23.05 -16.99
N ILE A 263 -18.32 -22.25 -17.97
CA ILE A 263 -17.33 -21.20 -17.77
C ILE A 263 -18.06 -19.96 -17.28
N VAL A 264 -17.67 -19.46 -16.11
CA VAL A 264 -18.34 -18.35 -15.43
C VAL A 264 -17.32 -17.30 -15.01
N SER A 265 -17.76 -16.06 -14.88
CA SER A 265 -16.96 -14.99 -14.33
C SER A 265 -16.56 -15.29 -12.88
N GLY A 266 -15.41 -14.78 -12.45
CA GLY A 266 -14.98 -14.89 -11.06
C GLY A 266 -15.95 -14.20 -10.09
N ASN A 267 -16.80 -13.28 -10.57
CA ASN A 267 -17.84 -12.66 -9.76
C ASN A 267 -18.97 -13.65 -9.45
N PHE A 268 -19.33 -14.55 -10.38
CA PHE A 268 -20.33 -15.60 -10.16
C PHE A 268 -20.05 -16.42 -8.89
N LEU A 269 -18.78 -16.63 -8.55
CA LEU A 269 -18.37 -17.44 -7.39
C LEU A 269 -18.77 -16.82 -6.04
N SER A 270 -18.87 -15.49 -5.94
CA SER A 270 -19.04 -14.80 -4.65
C SER A 270 -20.17 -13.78 -4.62
N SER A 271 -20.71 -13.37 -5.77
CA SER A 271 -21.71 -12.30 -5.84
C SER A 271 -22.99 -12.65 -5.08
N ASN A 272 -23.67 -11.65 -4.52
CA ASN A 272 -25.02 -11.85 -3.99
C ASN A 272 -26.04 -12.10 -5.10
N THR A 273 -25.81 -11.58 -6.31
CA THR A 273 -26.68 -11.75 -7.48
C THR A 273 -26.90 -13.22 -7.82
N ASN A 274 -25.82 -14.02 -7.86
CA ASN A 274 -25.86 -15.43 -8.27
C ASN A 274 -25.98 -16.40 -7.07
N LYS A 275 -26.20 -15.89 -5.86
CA LYS A 275 -26.16 -16.69 -4.62
C LYS A 275 -27.25 -17.75 -4.56
N SER A 276 -28.44 -17.47 -5.08
CA SER A 276 -29.55 -18.44 -5.16
C SER A 276 -29.18 -19.66 -6.00
N THR A 277 -28.55 -19.43 -7.15
CA THR A 277 -28.05 -20.48 -8.05
C THR A 277 -27.02 -21.35 -7.34
N ARG A 278 -25.98 -20.72 -6.76
CA ARG A 278 -24.94 -21.43 -6.00
C ARG A 278 -25.51 -22.24 -4.83
N LYS A 279 -26.48 -21.68 -4.10
CA LYS A 279 -27.17 -22.38 -3.02
C LYS A 279 -27.86 -23.65 -3.52
N ARG A 280 -28.64 -23.56 -4.60
CA ARG A 280 -29.32 -24.72 -5.19
C ARG A 280 -28.33 -25.79 -5.65
N LEU A 281 -27.22 -25.40 -6.27
CA LEU A 281 -26.18 -26.35 -6.69
C LEU A 281 -25.62 -27.17 -5.52
N VAL A 282 -25.34 -26.53 -4.39
CA VAL A 282 -24.79 -27.20 -3.20
C VAL A 282 -25.87 -28.00 -2.46
N GLU A 283 -27.09 -27.47 -2.36
CA GLU A 283 -28.19 -28.15 -1.67
C GLU A 283 -28.64 -29.42 -2.40
N ASN A 284 -28.61 -29.42 -3.74
CA ASN A 284 -28.92 -30.58 -4.57
C ASN A 284 -27.70 -31.47 -4.85
N ASN A 285 -26.54 -31.21 -4.24
CA ASN A 285 -25.30 -31.96 -4.45
C ASN A 285 -24.86 -32.06 -5.92
N LEU A 286 -25.03 -30.99 -6.70
CA LEU A 286 -24.72 -31.00 -8.14
C LEU A 286 -23.31 -30.51 -8.45
N LEU A 287 -22.73 -29.66 -7.60
CA LEU A 287 -21.40 -29.10 -7.85
C LEU A 287 -20.31 -30.13 -7.56
N SER A 288 -19.57 -30.56 -8.59
CA SER A 288 -18.45 -31.49 -8.47
C SER A 288 -17.13 -30.77 -8.27
N THR A 289 -16.81 -29.82 -9.16
CA THR A 289 -15.49 -29.19 -9.22
C THR A 289 -15.59 -27.71 -9.54
N VAL A 290 -14.72 -26.90 -8.93
CA VAL A 290 -14.51 -25.48 -9.25
C VAL A 290 -13.04 -25.27 -9.58
N ILE A 291 -12.72 -24.84 -10.81
CA ILE A 291 -11.37 -24.50 -11.24
C ILE A 291 -11.29 -23.00 -11.46
N MET A 292 -10.52 -22.29 -10.64
CA MET A 292 -10.42 -20.82 -10.68
C MET A 292 -9.12 -20.37 -11.34
N PHE A 293 -9.25 -19.51 -12.36
CA PHE A 293 -8.12 -18.99 -13.14
C PHE A 293 -7.68 -17.58 -12.69
N PRO A 294 -6.42 -17.18 -12.93
CA PRO A 294 -5.96 -15.81 -12.71
C PRO A 294 -6.69 -14.78 -13.57
N ASP A 295 -6.55 -13.50 -13.19
CA ASP A 295 -6.86 -12.38 -14.06
C ASP A 295 -5.92 -12.33 -15.28
N ASN A 296 -6.28 -11.55 -16.30
CA ASN A 296 -5.47 -11.31 -17.52
C ASN A 296 -5.15 -12.54 -18.38
N LEU A 297 -5.78 -13.69 -18.13
CA LEU A 297 -5.65 -14.87 -18.97
C LEU A 297 -6.53 -14.80 -20.24
N LEU A 298 -7.67 -14.11 -20.15
CA LEU A 298 -8.52 -13.84 -21.31
C LEU A 298 -7.92 -12.74 -22.20
N THR A 299 -8.14 -12.85 -23.50
CA THR A 299 -7.48 -12.03 -24.51
C THR A 299 -7.91 -10.56 -24.48
N ASN A 300 -9.19 -10.31 -24.20
CA ASN A 300 -9.83 -9.00 -24.31
C ASN A 300 -10.25 -8.38 -22.96
N THR A 301 -10.10 -9.12 -21.86
CA THR A 301 -10.50 -8.68 -20.52
C THR A 301 -9.54 -9.13 -19.43
N SER A 302 -9.38 -8.30 -18.40
CA SER A 302 -8.64 -8.63 -17.17
C SER A 302 -9.50 -9.35 -16.14
N ILE A 303 -10.75 -9.70 -16.46
CA ILE A 303 -11.66 -10.35 -15.52
C ILE A 303 -11.18 -11.79 -15.27
N PRO A 304 -10.99 -12.21 -14.00
CA PRO A 304 -10.75 -13.60 -13.68
C PRO A 304 -12.02 -14.43 -13.92
N PHE A 305 -11.87 -15.71 -14.22
CA PHE A 305 -12.98 -16.62 -14.50
C PHE A 305 -12.75 -17.99 -13.84
N ALA A 306 -13.76 -18.85 -13.91
CA ALA A 306 -13.69 -20.21 -13.40
C ALA A 306 -14.45 -21.18 -14.30
N ILE A 307 -14.06 -22.45 -14.25
CA ILE A 307 -14.84 -23.57 -14.77
C ILE A 307 -15.58 -24.22 -13.59
N LEU A 308 -16.89 -24.39 -13.75
CA LEU A 308 -17.72 -25.20 -12.88
C LEU A 308 -18.00 -26.53 -13.58
N ILE A 309 -17.72 -27.65 -12.90
CA ILE A 309 -18.16 -28.97 -13.32
C ILE A 309 -19.33 -29.37 -12.44
N LEU A 310 -20.50 -29.53 -13.04
CA LEU A 310 -21.68 -30.07 -12.36
C LEU A 310 -21.89 -31.51 -12.81
N ASP A 311 -22.20 -32.38 -11.86
CA ASP A 311 -22.44 -33.80 -12.09
C ASP A 311 -23.79 -34.17 -11.47
N LYS A 312 -24.72 -34.62 -12.33
CA LYS A 312 -26.10 -34.95 -11.93
C LYS A 312 -26.17 -36.29 -11.19
N ASN A 313 -25.16 -37.14 -11.33
CA ASN A 313 -25.02 -38.44 -10.67
C ASN A 313 -23.97 -38.42 -9.54
N LYS A 314 -23.63 -37.23 -9.03
CA LYS A 314 -22.64 -37.07 -7.97
C LYS A 314 -23.04 -37.78 -6.68
N GLN A 315 -22.18 -38.69 -6.21
CA GLN A 315 -22.44 -39.55 -5.05
C GLN A 315 -21.90 -38.99 -3.73
N ASP A 316 -20.65 -38.50 -3.73
CA ASP A 316 -20.06 -37.91 -2.53
C ASP A 316 -20.63 -36.50 -2.28
N LYS A 317 -20.37 -35.92 -1.09
CA LYS A 317 -20.82 -34.57 -0.72
C LYS A 317 -19.69 -33.55 -0.68
N ASN A 318 -18.59 -33.81 -1.37
CA ASN A 318 -17.42 -32.95 -1.43
C ASN A 318 -17.35 -32.21 -2.78
N VAL A 319 -16.75 -31.03 -2.78
CA VAL A 319 -16.48 -30.24 -3.96
C VAL A 319 -14.97 -30.14 -4.11
N LYS A 320 -14.44 -30.49 -5.28
CA LYS A 320 -13.03 -30.32 -5.61
C LYS A 320 -12.77 -28.85 -5.97
N MET A 321 -11.93 -28.17 -5.20
CA MET A 321 -11.57 -26.76 -5.40
C MET A 321 -10.14 -26.68 -5.93
N VAL A 322 -9.94 -26.06 -7.09
CA VAL A 322 -8.66 -26.05 -7.83
C VAL A 322 -8.22 -24.62 -8.15
N ASP A 323 -7.04 -24.22 -7.67
CA ASP A 323 -6.42 -22.91 -7.97
C ASP A 323 -5.49 -23.03 -9.18
N ALA A 324 -5.96 -22.59 -10.35
CA ALA A 324 -5.22 -22.75 -11.60
C ALA A 324 -4.07 -21.74 -11.79
N ARG A 325 -3.81 -20.84 -10.84
CA ARG A 325 -2.78 -19.79 -11.01
C ARG A 325 -1.36 -20.32 -11.18
N SER A 326 -1.02 -21.39 -10.48
CA SER A 326 0.32 -21.99 -10.56
C SER A 326 0.60 -22.70 -11.89
N TYR A 327 -0.42 -22.84 -12.74
CA TYR A 327 -0.32 -23.49 -14.04
C TYR A 327 -0.16 -22.47 -15.17
N VAL A 328 -0.03 -21.19 -14.83
CA VAL A 328 0.07 -20.11 -15.80
C VAL A 328 1.48 -19.54 -15.78
N LYS A 329 2.06 -19.39 -16.97
CA LYS A 329 3.40 -18.80 -17.18
C LYS A 329 3.29 -17.57 -18.08
N ILE A 330 4.24 -16.66 -17.97
CA ILE A 330 4.40 -15.57 -18.94
C ILE A 330 4.96 -16.20 -20.22
N SER A 331 4.36 -15.87 -21.37
CA SER A 331 4.83 -16.33 -22.68
C SER A 331 6.20 -15.72 -23.00
N ASP A 332 7.14 -16.54 -23.47
CA ASP A 332 8.49 -16.13 -23.90
C ASP A 332 8.49 -15.37 -25.25
N SER A 333 7.32 -15.21 -25.88
CA SER A 333 7.20 -14.56 -27.19
C SER A 333 7.23 -13.03 -27.08
N ASN A 334 8.26 -12.39 -27.65
CA ASN A 334 8.59 -10.95 -27.63
C ASN A 334 7.47 -9.95 -28.01
N TRP A 335 6.29 -10.40 -28.46
CA TRP A 335 5.23 -9.54 -28.99
C TRP A 335 3.99 -9.44 -28.09
N LEU A 336 3.80 -10.33 -27.12
CA LEU A 336 2.81 -10.17 -26.04
C LEU A 336 3.33 -10.85 -24.76
N ASN A 337 3.61 -10.06 -23.72
CA ASN A 337 3.76 -10.51 -22.33
C ASN A 337 2.42 -11.08 -21.81
N ARG A 338 1.93 -12.15 -22.43
CA ARG A 338 0.65 -12.79 -22.15
C ARG A 338 0.84 -13.97 -21.22
N LEU A 339 -0.18 -14.19 -20.40
CA LEU A 339 -0.30 -15.38 -19.58
C LEU A 339 -0.71 -16.56 -20.46
N ARG A 340 0.00 -17.68 -20.36
CA ARG A 340 -0.31 -18.94 -21.05
C ARG A 340 -0.54 -20.04 -20.03
N LEU A 341 -1.61 -20.81 -20.23
CA LEU A 341 -1.94 -21.95 -19.37
C LEU A 341 -1.20 -23.22 -19.83
N ASP A 342 -0.62 -23.94 -18.87
CA ASP A 342 -0.20 -25.33 -19.02
C ASP A 342 -1.41 -26.25 -18.81
N SER A 343 -2.25 -26.39 -19.84
CA SER A 343 -3.52 -27.12 -19.78
C SER A 343 -3.33 -28.62 -19.52
N LYS A 344 -2.25 -29.22 -20.05
CA LYS A 344 -1.95 -30.64 -19.88
C LYS A 344 -1.64 -30.98 -18.42
N LYS A 345 -0.78 -30.18 -17.79
CA LYS A 345 -0.44 -30.36 -16.38
C LYS A 345 -1.65 -30.13 -15.46
N LEU A 346 -2.46 -29.11 -15.76
CA LEU A 346 -3.68 -28.87 -15.00
C LEU A 346 -4.68 -30.02 -15.14
N LEU A 347 -4.87 -30.55 -16.36
CA LEU A 347 -5.77 -31.67 -16.61
C LEU A 347 -5.35 -32.92 -15.79
N SER A 348 -4.06 -33.30 -15.85
CA SER A 348 -3.58 -34.48 -15.11
C SER A 348 -3.77 -34.34 -13.60
N GLU A 349 -3.41 -33.19 -13.01
CA GLU A 349 -3.57 -32.97 -11.57
C GLU A 349 -5.05 -32.85 -11.16
N VAL A 350 -5.94 -32.38 -12.04
CA VAL A 350 -7.39 -32.30 -11.77
C VAL A 350 -8.06 -33.68 -11.81
N GLU A 351 -7.60 -34.59 -12.66
CA GLU A 351 -8.08 -35.98 -12.73
C GLU A 351 -7.63 -36.78 -11.50
N GLU A 352 -6.42 -36.50 -11.00
CA GLU A 352 -5.90 -37.07 -9.77
C GLU A 352 -6.72 -36.63 -8.53
N THR A 353 -6.65 -37.44 -7.47
CA THR A 353 -7.33 -37.18 -6.18
C THR A 353 -6.37 -36.67 -5.10
N GLU A 354 -5.10 -36.44 -5.44
CA GLU A 354 -4.11 -35.96 -4.49
C GLU A 354 -4.39 -34.51 -4.07
N LEU A 355 -4.41 -34.30 -2.75
CA LEU A 355 -4.58 -32.98 -2.16
C LEU A 355 -3.23 -32.24 -2.17
N SER A 356 -3.27 -30.95 -2.42
CA SER A 356 -2.08 -30.10 -2.48
C SER A 356 -2.39 -28.68 -2.00
N ASP A 357 -1.41 -27.78 -2.08
CA ASP A 357 -1.59 -26.34 -1.85
C ASP A 357 -2.43 -25.65 -2.95
N LYS A 358 -2.82 -26.38 -4.00
CA LYS A 358 -3.63 -25.90 -5.13
C LYS A 358 -4.93 -26.66 -5.32
N ILE A 359 -5.05 -27.87 -4.75
CA ILE A 359 -6.23 -28.73 -4.88
C ILE A 359 -6.68 -29.15 -3.49
N THR A 360 -7.93 -28.83 -3.14
CA THR A 360 -8.54 -29.27 -1.88
C THR A 360 -9.94 -29.82 -2.09
N LEU A 361 -10.37 -30.72 -1.20
CA LEU A 361 -11.73 -31.27 -1.16
C LEU A 361 -12.50 -30.61 -0.01
N VAL A 362 -13.66 -30.06 -0.33
CA VAL A 362 -14.46 -29.28 0.62
C VAL A 362 -15.84 -29.89 0.75
N SER A 363 -16.29 -30.17 1.97
CA SER A 363 -17.65 -30.68 2.16
C SER A 363 -18.71 -29.62 1.79
N ASN A 364 -19.88 -30.06 1.30
CA ASN A 364 -21.03 -29.18 1.11
C ASN A 364 -21.41 -28.43 2.39
N ALA A 365 -21.15 -29.00 3.57
CA ALA A 365 -21.40 -28.35 4.85
C ALA A 365 -20.47 -27.15 5.06
N ASP A 366 -19.20 -27.25 4.67
CA ASP A 366 -18.24 -26.14 4.79
C ASP A 366 -18.53 -25.06 3.74
N VAL A 367 -18.95 -25.44 2.53
CA VAL A 367 -19.44 -24.47 1.53
C VAL A 367 -20.66 -23.70 2.05
N LYS A 368 -21.58 -24.37 2.76
CA LYS A 368 -22.73 -23.72 3.43
C LYS A 368 -22.29 -22.75 4.53
N LYS A 369 -21.32 -23.14 5.37
CA LYS A 369 -20.74 -22.25 6.41
C LYS A 369 -20.09 -21.01 5.79
N GLN A 370 -19.46 -21.17 4.62
CA GLN A 370 -18.87 -20.10 3.82
C GLN A 370 -19.89 -19.35 2.95
N ASP A 371 -21.18 -19.43 3.29
CA ASP A 371 -22.27 -18.67 2.67
C ASP A 371 -22.44 -18.94 1.16
N TYR A 372 -22.16 -20.17 0.75
CA TYR A 372 -22.19 -20.61 -0.65
C TYR A 372 -21.21 -19.84 -1.55
N ASN A 373 -20.07 -19.40 -1.01
CA ASN A 373 -19.03 -18.72 -1.78
C ASN A 373 -18.08 -19.76 -2.41
N PHE A 374 -17.94 -19.79 -3.74
CA PHE A 374 -17.10 -20.75 -4.46
C PHE A 374 -15.67 -20.24 -4.72
N THR A 375 -15.25 -19.10 -4.15
CA THR A 375 -13.86 -18.62 -4.29
C THR A 375 -12.89 -19.64 -3.72
N VAL A 376 -12.09 -20.26 -4.60
CA VAL A 376 -11.26 -21.43 -4.30
C VAL A 376 -10.31 -21.22 -3.12
N ARG A 377 -9.51 -20.14 -3.11
CA ARG A 377 -8.51 -19.91 -2.04
C ARG A 377 -9.10 -19.82 -0.62
N ARG A 378 -10.39 -19.49 -0.48
CA ARG A 378 -11.07 -19.44 0.83
C ARG A 378 -11.00 -20.77 1.57
N TYR A 379 -10.89 -21.86 0.83
CA TYR A 379 -10.92 -23.21 1.35
C TYR A 379 -9.54 -23.73 1.76
N PHE A 380 -8.47 -23.01 1.42
CA PHE A 380 -7.10 -23.32 1.85
C PHE A 380 -6.74 -22.68 3.20
N SER A 381 -7.60 -21.80 3.72
CA SER A 381 -7.38 -21.08 4.99
C SER A 381 -8.29 -21.54 6.14
N LEU A 382 -9.11 -22.58 5.94
CA LEU A 382 -10.07 -23.04 6.96
C LEU A 382 -9.38 -23.57 8.24
N ASP A 383 -8.23 -24.21 8.07
CA ASP A 383 -7.54 -24.96 9.14
C ASP A 383 -6.66 -24.08 10.06
N PHE A 384 -6.75 -22.76 9.94
CA PHE A 384 -5.95 -21.89 10.81
C PHE A 384 -6.41 -22.01 12.28
N GLU A 385 -5.48 -22.29 13.19
CA GLU A 385 -5.71 -22.30 14.63
C GLU A 385 -5.64 -20.88 15.21
N GLY A 386 -6.65 -20.48 15.98
CA GLY A 386 -6.68 -19.16 16.61
C GLY A 386 -8.10 -18.68 16.92
N VAL A 387 -8.18 -17.45 17.42
CA VAL A 387 -9.44 -16.77 17.77
C VAL A 387 -9.86 -15.90 16.59
N ALA A 388 -11.14 -16.00 16.20
CA ALA A 388 -11.67 -15.21 15.11
C ALA A 388 -11.82 -13.73 15.53
N LEU A 389 -11.58 -12.80 14.60
CA LEU A 389 -11.76 -11.38 14.85
C LEU A 389 -13.19 -11.03 15.29
N SER A 390 -14.21 -11.84 14.95
CA SER A 390 -15.57 -11.70 15.49
C SER A 390 -15.66 -11.71 17.02
N GLU A 391 -14.73 -12.35 17.72
CA GLU A 391 -14.71 -12.41 19.18
C GLU A 391 -14.04 -11.20 19.84
N LEU A 392 -13.30 -10.43 19.04
CA LEU A 392 -12.47 -9.28 19.45
C LEU A 392 -12.99 -7.95 18.91
N LEU A 393 -13.69 -7.98 17.77
CA LEU A 393 -14.14 -6.82 17.00
C LEU A 393 -15.64 -6.84 16.81
N THR A 394 -16.30 -5.73 17.13
CA THR A 394 -17.73 -5.52 16.85
C THR A 394 -17.90 -4.47 15.75
N PRO A 395 -18.58 -4.76 14.63
CA PRO A 395 -18.81 -3.76 13.59
C PRO A 395 -19.63 -2.57 14.09
N ILE A 396 -19.19 -1.37 13.74
CA ILE A 396 -19.96 -0.15 14.00
C ILE A 396 -21.02 -0.01 12.90
N LYS A 397 -22.28 0.19 13.30
CA LYS A 397 -23.40 0.44 12.40
C LYS A 397 -23.42 1.93 12.05
N SER A 398 -23.26 2.23 10.77
CA SER A 398 -23.29 3.60 10.25
C SER A 398 -24.08 3.61 8.95
N ASN A 399 -25.08 4.49 8.85
CA ASN A 399 -25.88 4.65 7.63
C ASN A 399 -25.06 5.35 6.54
N ILE A 400 -25.29 4.96 5.28
CA ILE A 400 -24.69 5.65 4.14
C ILE A 400 -25.41 6.99 3.98
N GLN A 401 -24.66 8.08 4.04
CA GLN A 401 -25.17 9.39 3.68
C GLN A 401 -24.95 9.61 2.19
N HIS A 402 -26.03 9.90 1.48
CA HIS A 402 -26.03 10.25 0.06
C HIS A 402 -26.13 11.77 -0.07
N VAL A 403 -25.18 12.39 -0.77
CA VAL A 403 -25.31 13.81 -1.12
C VAL A 403 -25.81 13.94 -2.54
N ASN A 404 -26.95 14.61 -2.69
CA ASN A 404 -27.54 14.95 -3.97
C ASN A 404 -26.65 15.99 -4.66
N LYS A 405 -26.20 15.69 -5.89
CA LYS A 405 -25.37 16.60 -6.71
C LYS A 405 -26.00 17.98 -7.01
N LYS A 406 -27.28 18.19 -6.66
CA LYS A 406 -28.03 19.43 -6.92
C LYS A 406 -28.06 20.40 -5.74
N GLU A 407 -27.68 19.98 -4.53
CA GLU A 407 -27.56 20.88 -3.38
C GLU A 407 -26.09 21.22 -3.17
N SER A 408 -25.76 22.52 -3.25
CA SER A 408 -24.43 23.04 -2.95
C SER A 408 -24.18 22.97 -1.45
N PHE A 409 -23.84 21.80 -0.93
CA PHE A 409 -23.28 21.71 0.41
C PHE A 409 -21.87 22.32 0.39
N ASN A 410 -21.75 23.49 1.02
CA ASN A 410 -20.49 24.21 1.19
C ASN A 410 -19.67 23.66 2.38
N ASP A 411 -20.11 22.56 3.00
CA ASP A 411 -19.53 22.03 4.21
C ASP A 411 -18.37 21.09 3.89
N LYS A 412 -17.15 21.60 4.08
CA LYS A 412 -15.97 20.75 4.16
C LYS A 412 -16.10 19.85 5.40
N VAL A 413 -15.82 18.56 5.26
CA VAL A 413 -15.96 17.58 6.36
C VAL A 413 -14.62 16.94 6.74
N LYS A 414 -14.52 16.46 7.99
CA LYS A 414 -13.44 15.55 8.42
C LYS A 414 -13.66 14.19 7.76
N TYR A 415 -12.81 13.82 6.81
CA TYR A 415 -12.96 12.58 6.02
C TYR A 415 -11.69 11.74 6.03
N ILE A 416 -11.85 10.44 6.28
CA ILE A 416 -10.79 9.43 6.25
C ILE A 416 -11.04 8.50 5.06
N GLY A 417 -10.19 8.63 4.05
CA GLY A 417 -10.09 7.71 2.93
C GLY A 417 -9.02 6.64 3.17
N VAL A 418 -8.88 5.72 2.21
CA VAL A 418 -7.86 4.66 2.24
C VAL A 418 -6.43 5.22 2.29
N LYS A 419 -6.20 6.43 1.77
CA LYS A 419 -4.87 7.08 1.74
C LYS A 419 -4.44 7.60 3.11
N GLN A 420 -5.38 7.93 3.99
CA GLN A 420 -5.12 8.47 5.32
C GLN A 420 -4.87 7.35 6.35
N LEU A 421 -5.18 6.10 6.01
CA LEU A 421 -4.94 4.95 6.86
C LEU A 421 -3.47 4.54 6.83
N LYS A 422 -3.02 3.99 7.94
CA LYS A 422 -1.63 3.67 8.24
C LYS A 422 -1.29 2.25 7.82
N GLU A 423 -0.09 2.08 7.29
CA GLU A 423 0.48 0.77 6.91
C GLU A 423 1.56 0.28 7.89
N ASP A 424 2.00 1.16 8.79
CA ASP A 424 3.06 0.88 9.75
C ASP A 424 2.46 0.34 11.06
N PRO A 425 2.87 -0.87 11.51
CA PRO A 425 2.42 -1.44 12.77
C PRO A 425 2.80 -0.62 14.01
N LEU A 426 3.74 0.34 13.91
CA LEU A 426 4.16 1.20 15.02
C LEU A 426 3.55 2.61 14.96
N ASN A 427 3.05 3.03 13.80
CA ASN A 427 2.40 4.32 13.59
C ASN A 427 0.99 4.12 13.06
N TYR A 428 0.12 3.53 13.88
CA TYR A 428 -1.26 3.18 13.51
C TYR A 428 -2.32 4.13 14.08
N PHE A 429 -1.94 5.11 14.90
CA PHE A 429 -2.87 6.06 15.50
C PHE A 429 -3.19 7.23 14.55
N LEU A 430 -4.45 7.68 14.59
CA LEU A 430 -4.90 8.88 13.90
C LEU A 430 -5.86 9.66 14.80
N ASN A 431 -5.57 10.95 15.00
CA ASN A 431 -6.46 11.85 15.74
C ASN A 431 -7.45 12.50 14.77
N ALA A 432 -8.74 12.17 14.88
CA ALA A 432 -9.76 12.71 14.00
C ALA A 432 -9.90 14.24 14.10
N ASP A 433 -9.51 14.84 15.22
CA ASP A 433 -9.65 16.28 15.45
C ASP A 433 -8.56 17.10 14.75
N GLN A 434 -7.45 16.48 14.39
CA GLN A 434 -6.36 17.11 13.62
C GLN A 434 -6.57 16.99 12.10
N LEU A 435 -7.64 16.35 11.64
CA LEU A 435 -7.93 16.20 10.22
C LEU A 435 -8.38 17.53 9.60
N SER A 436 -7.72 17.93 8.52
CA SER A 436 -8.15 19.06 7.70
C SER A 436 -9.51 18.78 7.06
N LEU A 437 -10.34 19.82 6.96
CA LEU A 437 -11.64 19.71 6.32
C LEU A 437 -11.48 19.57 4.79
N THR A 438 -12.11 18.56 4.20
CA THR A 438 -12.03 18.25 2.76
C THR A 438 -13.39 18.28 2.09
N LYS A 439 -13.42 18.41 0.76
CA LYS A 439 -14.67 18.36 -0.01
C LYS A 439 -15.33 16.98 0.09
N HIS A 440 -16.64 16.98 0.27
CA HIS A 440 -17.48 15.78 0.43
C HIS A 440 -17.38 14.82 -0.77
N PRO A 441 -16.97 13.55 -0.59
CA PRO A 441 -17.12 12.50 -1.61
C PRO A 441 -18.54 11.91 -1.65
N ASN A 442 -19.11 11.65 -2.83
CA ASN A 442 -20.54 11.32 -3.08
C ASN A 442 -21.24 10.35 -2.09
N GLN A 443 -20.51 9.40 -1.50
CA GLN A 443 -21.04 8.44 -0.53
C GLN A 443 -20.05 8.24 0.62
N MET A 444 -20.54 8.36 1.85
CA MET A 444 -19.73 8.13 3.05
C MET A 444 -20.56 7.73 4.26
N ARG A 445 -19.87 7.41 5.35
CA ARG A 445 -20.45 6.92 6.60
C ARG A 445 -19.93 7.74 7.77
N LEU A 446 -20.84 8.23 8.61
CA LEU A 446 -20.50 8.97 9.82
C LEU A 446 -20.13 8.00 10.95
N ILE A 447 -19.04 8.30 11.66
CA ILE A 447 -18.55 7.59 12.84
C ILE A 447 -18.36 8.61 13.97
N ASN A 448 -18.93 8.32 15.13
CA ASN A 448 -18.96 9.23 16.28
C ASN A 448 -18.32 8.63 17.55
N GLU A 449 -17.59 7.53 17.40
CA GLU A 449 -16.95 6.84 18.52
C GLU A 449 -15.53 6.36 18.15
N PRO A 450 -14.63 6.17 19.13
CA PRO A 450 -13.30 5.61 18.87
C PRO A 450 -13.39 4.22 18.25
N CYS A 451 -12.59 3.97 17.22
CA CYS A 451 -12.69 2.72 16.48
C CYS A 451 -11.40 2.34 15.76
N LEU A 452 -11.29 1.04 15.48
CA LEU A 452 -10.31 0.49 14.56
C LEU A 452 -10.89 0.53 13.14
N LEU A 453 -10.18 1.18 12.24
CA LEU A 453 -10.49 1.24 10.82
C LEU A 453 -9.66 0.21 10.06
N LEU A 454 -10.35 -0.60 9.24
CA LEU A 454 -9.73 -1.58 8.34
C LEU A 454 -10.17 -1.33 6.89
N VAL A 455 -9.24 -1.50 5.95
CA VAL A 455 -9.47 -1.37 4.51
C VAL A 455 -10.12 -2.63 3.96
N ASN A 456 -11.17 -2.43 3.15
CA ASN A 456 -11.97 -3.49 2.53
C ASN A 456 -11.47 -3.87 1.12
N ARG A 457 -10.31 -3.41 0.68
CA ARG A 457 -9.83 -3.54 -0.71
C ARG A 457 -8.32 -3.80 -0.79
N ASN A 458 -7.83 -4.28 -1.93
CA ASN A 458 -6.39 -4.34 -2.30
C ASN A 458 -5.51 -5.26 -1.44
N ASN A 459 -6.04 -6.36 -0.90
CA ASN A 459 -5.27 -7.37 -0.16
C ASN A 459 -4.48 -6.89 1.08
N GLN A 460 -4.86 -5.74 1.65
CA GLN A 460 -4.25 -5.18 2.85
C GLN A 460 -5.31 -4.55 3.75
N LEU A 461 -5.16 -4.69 5.07
CA LEU A 461 -6.10 -4.18 6.06
C LEU A 461 -5.80 -2.74 6.52
N LYS A 462 -4.55 -2.26 6.43
CA LYS A 462 -4.13 -0.93 6.92
C LYS A 462 -4.74 -0.54 8.29
N PRO A 463 -4.57 -1.38 9.32
CA PRO A 463 -5.28 -1.21 10.56
C PRO A 463 -4.88 0.11 11.23
N THR A 464 -5.85 0.99 11.44
CA THR A 464 -5.63 2.34 11.98
C THR A 464 -6.60 2.60 13.11
N TYR A 465 -6.10 2.91 14.29
CA TYR A 465 -6.95 3.25 15.43
C TYR A 465 -7.21 4.76 15.46
N VAL A 466 -8.49 5.13 15.48
CA VAL A 466 -8.92 6.53 15.47
C VAL A 466 -9.56 6.88 16.80
N ASN A 467 -9.03 7.91 17.45
CA ASN A 467 -9.65 8.51 18.63
C ASN A 467 -10.54 9.72 18.22
N THR A 468 -11.63 9.98 18.94
CA THR A 468 -12.52 11.10 18.67
C THR A 468 -12.98 11.75 19.97
N THR A 469 -13.06 13.09 20.01
CA THR A 469 -13.49 13.77 21.23
C THR A 469 -14.88 14.43 21.15
N LYS A 470 -15.35 15.01 20.02
CA LYS A 470 -16.68 15.69 20.03
C LYS A 470 -17.51 15.72 18.73
N THR A 471 -16.93 15.79 17.52
CA THR A 471 -17.70 16.12 16.29
C THR A 471 -17.92 14.96 15.31
N GLY A 472 -17.40 13.76 15.61
CA GLY A 472 -17.39 12.65 14.67
C GLY A 472 -16.54 12.91 13.41
N PHE A 473 -16.42 11.90 12.57
CA PHE A 473 -15.73 11.96 11.29
C PHE A 473 -16.38 11.02 10.28
N PHE A 474 -16.10 11.25 9.00
CA PHE A 474 -16.61 10.42 7.93
C PHE A 474 -15.56 9.46 7.40
N ILE A 475 -16.00 8.27 7.00
CA ILE A 475 -15.14 7.26 6.37
C ILE A 475 -15.62 6.91 4.97
N SER A 476 -14.66 6.50 4.13
CA SER A 476 -14.92 5.92 2.82
C SER A 476 -15.74 4.62 2.91
N LEU A 477 -16.51 4.30 1.88
CA LEU A 477 -17.16 2.98 1.75
C LEU A 477 -16.18 1.81 1.63
N PHE A 478 -14.92 2.09 1.27
CA PHE A 478 -13.84 1.10 1.23
C PHE A 478 -13.18 0.86 2.59
N VAL A 479 -13.70 1.48 3.65
CA VAL A 479 -13.20 1.34 5.02
C VAL A 479 -14.32 0.82 5.92
N SER A 480 -13.98 -0.10 6.82
CA SER A 480 -14.87 -0.62 7.84
C SER A 480 -14.38 -0.21 9.22
N ALA A 481 -15.31 0.25 10.06
CA ALA A 481 -15.05 0.63 11.44
C ALA A 481 -15.52 -0.46 12.41
N PHE A 482 -14.67 -0.76 13.40
CA PHE A 482 -14.91 -1.77 14.42
C PHE A 482 -14.59 -1.24 15.81
N ARG A 483 -15.40 -1.63 16.80
CA ARG A 483 -15.08 -1.47 18.23
C ARG A 483 -14.21 -2.64 18.67
N VAL A 484 -13.13 -2.35 19.38
CA VAL A 484 -12.18 -3.35 19.92
C VAL A 484 -12.59 -3.72 21.35
N ASP A 485 -12.57 -5.02 21.68
CA ASP A 485 -12.73 -5.50 23.05
C ASP A 485 -11.40 -5.55 23.79
N PHE A 486 -11.05 -4.43 24.42
CA PHE A 486 -9.80 -4.28 25.18
C PHE A 486 -9.70 -5.19 26.42
N LYS A 487 -10.77 -5.90 26.80
CA LYS A 487 -10.70 -6.90 27.88
C LYS A 487 -10.05 -8.21 27.43
N LYS A 488 -9.99 -8.46 26.12
CA LYS A 488 -9.48 -9.71 25.54
C LYS A 488 -8.18 -9.52 24.77
N VAL A 489 -7.96 -8.33 24.19
CA VAL A 489 -6.82 -8.07 23.32
C VAL A 489 -6.20 -6.70 23.58
N ASP A 490 -4.87 -6.68 23.63
CA ASP A 490 -4.09 -5.46 23.63
C ASP A 490 -4.06 -4.84 22.22
N LEU A 491 -4.16 -3.51 22.12
CA LEU A 491 -4.27 -2.83 20.83
C LEU A 491 -3.00 -2.98 19.99
N ASP A 492 -1.82 -2.76 20.59
CA ASP A 492 -0.55 -2.88 19.88
C ASP A 492 -0.36 -4.32 19.37
N TYR A 493 -0.72 -5.30 20.22
CA TYR A 493 -0.67 -6.71 19.86
C TYR A 493 -1.58 -7.01 18.66
N LEU A 494 -2.84 -6.55 18.72
CA LEU A 494 -3.79 -6.74 17.63
C LEU A 494 -3.27 -6.15 16.32
N ILE A 495 -2.76 -4.91 16.34
CA ILE A 495 -2.19 -4.26 15.15
C ILE A 495 -1.02 -5.09 14.58
N ASN A 496 -0.13 -5.58 15.44
CA ASN A 496 0.99 -6.43 15.03
C ASN A 496 0.50 -7.74 14.39
N GLN A 497 -0.46 -8.44 15.01
CA GLN A 497 -1.02 -9.67 14.44
C GLN A 497 -1.70 -9.43 13.09
N LEU A 498 -2.42 -8.31 12.92
CA LEU A 498 -3.07 -7.95 11.64
C LEU A 498 -2.08 -7.70 10.50
N HIS A 499 -0.82 -7.37 10.82
CA HIS A 499 0.28 -7.24 9.86
C HIS A 499 1.08 -8.54 9.64
N ALA A 500 0.85 -9.59 10.44
CA ALA A 500 1.60 -10.83 10.36
C ALA A 500 1.36 -11.57 9.04
N ASP A 501 2.38 -12.27 8.54
CA ASP A 501 2.33 -12.93 7.23
C ASP A 501 1.28 -14.05 7.17
N TYR A 502 1.00 -14.71 8.29
CA TYR A 502 -0.06 -15.72 8.35
C TYR A 502 -1.46 -15.09 8.20
N VAL A 503 -1.66 -13.84 8.64
CA VAL A 503 -2.90 -13.10 8.40
C VAL A 503 -2.98 -12.66 6.94
N LYS A 504 -1.88 -12.18 6.34
CA LYS A 504 -1.81 -11.90 4.89
C LYS A 504 -2.13 -13.13 4.03
N LYS A 505 -1.67 -14.31 4.43
CA LYS A 505 -2.03 -15.58 3.78
C LYS A 505 -3.54 -15.86 3.86
N GLN A 506 -4.16 -15.70 5.03
CA GLN A 506 -5.61 -15.82 5.18
C GLN A 506 -6.37 -14.80 4.31
N LEU A 507 -5.93 -13.54 4.33
CA LEU A 507 -6.49 -12.44 3.55
C LEU A 507 -6.56 -12.79 2.06
N SER A 508 -5.45 -13.30 1.50
CA SER A 508 -5.35 -13.74 0.10
C SER A 508 -6.51 -14.61 -0.37
N GLY A 509 -7.06 -15.43 0.54
CA GLY A 509 -8.14 -16.37 0.23
C GLY A 509 -9.54 -15.83 0.45
N LEU A 510 -9.68 -14.74 1.22
CA LEU A 510 -10.97 -14.16 1.55
C LEU A 510 -11.43 -13.08 0.56
N TYR A 511 -10.50 -12.40 -0.12
CA TYR A 511 -10.85 -11.41 -1.13
C TYR A 511 -11.63 -12.04 -2.29
N SER A 512 -12.68 -11.32 -2.73
CA SER A 512 -13.37 -11.67 -3.97
C SER A 512 -12.48 -11.45 -5.19
N SER A 513 -12.94 -11.93 -6.35
CA SER A 513 -12.36 -11.64 -7.66
C SER A 513 -12.22 -10.15 -7.98
N LEU A 514 -13.02 -9.29 -7.33
CA LEU A 514 -12.93 -7.83 -7.44
C LEU A 514 -11.99 -7.20 -6.40
N TYR A 515 -11.22 -8.01 -5.67
CA TYR A 515 -10.34 -7.61 -4.58
C TYR A 515 -11.08 -6.80 -3.50
N ILE A 516 -12.33 -7.19 -3.20
CA ILE A 516 -13.13 -6.62 -2.11
C ILE A 516 -13.27 -7.65 -0.99
N LEU A 517 -13.05 -7.21 0.24
CA LEU A 517 -13.22 -8.01 1.46
C LEU A 517 -14.48 -7.54 2.20
N SER A 518 -15.41 -8.46 2.44
CA SER A 518 -16.64 -8.13 3.16
C SER A 518 -16.38 -8.00 4.66
N LYS A 519 -17.21 -7.23 5.38
CA LYS A 519 -17.13 -7.15 6.86
C LYS A 519 -17.28 -8.52 7.52
N LYS A 520 -18.13 -9.39 6.97
CA LYS A 520 -18.33 -10.75 7.46
C LYS A 520 -17.02 -11.54 7.35
N ASP A 521 -16.36 -11.46 6.21
CA ASP A 521 -15.09 -12.15 5.96
C ASP A 521 -13.95 -11.62 6.82
N MET A 522 -13.86 -10.29 7.00
CA MET A 522 -12.90 -9.69 7.94
C MET A 522 -13.00 -10.32 9.33
N LEU A 523 -14.22 -10.51 9.82
CA LEU A 523 -14.45 -11.08 11.15
C LEU A 523 -14.14 -12.58 11.25
N THR A 524 -14.00 -13.28 10.11
CA THR A 524 -13.58 -14.70 10.09
C THR A 524 -12.08 -14.90 10.17
N ILE A 525 -11.29 -13.83 9.97
CA ILE A 525 -9.83 -13.89 10.10
C ILE A 525 -9.49 -14.33 11.52
N LYS A 526 -8.60 -15.31 11.64
CA LYS A 526 -8.15 -15.83 12.93
C LYS A 526 -6.77 -15.30 13.26
N ILE A 527 -6.57 -14.93 14.52
CA ILE A 527 -5.27 -14.54 15.06
C ILE A 527 -4.89 -15.44 16.24
N LYS A 528 -3.60 -15.58 16.48
CA LYS A 528 -3.11 -16.15 17.75
C LYS A 528 -3.46 -15.18 18.87
N LEU A 529 -3.95 -15.71 19.99
CA LEU A 529 -4.38 -14.89 21.13
C LEU A 529 -3.92 -15.54 22.44
N PRO A 530 -2.71 -15.22 22.93
CA PRO A 530 -2.26 -15.58 24.27
C PRO A 530 -2.95 -14.68 25.31
N ASP A 531 -2.67 -14.88 26.60
CA ASP A 531 -3.16 -14.00 27.66
C ASP A 531 -2.62 -12.56 27.51
N LEU A 532 -3.27 -11.58 28.16
CA LEU A 532 -2.95 -10.16 28.00
C LEU A 532 -1.54 -9.79 28.48
N GLU A 533 -0.99 -10.49 29.46
CA GLU A 533 0.36 -10.20 29.96
C GLU A 533 1.41 -10.63 28.93
N THR A 534 1.25 -11.83 28.39
CA THR A 534 2.07 -12.35 27.28
C THR A 534 1.98 -11.44 26.05
N GLN A 535 0.78 -10.98 25.68
CA GLN A 535 0.58 -10.04 24.55
C GLN A 535 1.43 -8.77 24.71
N ARG A 536 1.39 -8.14 25.90
CA ARG A 536 2.14 -6.91 26.18
C ARG A 536 3.64 -7.13 26.18
N SER A 537 4.10 -8.27 26.70
CA SER A 537 5.52 -8.64 26.68
C SER A 537 6.04 -8.83 25.26
N GLU A 538 5.29 -9.50 24.38
CA GLU A 538 5.67 -9.69 22.97
C GLU A 538 5.77 -8.35 22.23
N VAL A 539 4.80 -7.45 22.42
CA VAL A 539 4.82 -6.11 21.82
C VAL A 539 6.03 -5.31 22.28
N LYS A 540 6.36 -5.35 23.57
CA LYS A 540 7.50 -4.63 24.13
C LYS A 540 8.80 -5.10 23.47
N GLY A 541 9.02 -6.41 23.38
CA GLY A 541 10.19 -6.97 22.70
C GLY A 541 10.26 -6.58 21.22
N PHE A 542 9.12 -6.55 20.51
CA PHE A 542 9.06 -6.10 19.12
C PHE A 542 9.45 -4.62 18.96
N LYS A 543 8.90 -3.72 19.79
CA LYS A 543 9.22 -2.29 19.77
C LYS A 543 10.71 -2.04 20.04
N GLU A 544 11.28 -2.73 21.03
CA GLU A 544 12.71 -2.65 21.36
C GLU A 544 13.60 -3.13 20.19
N ALA A 545 13.27 -4.27 19.57
CA ALA A 545 14.01 -4.79 18.42
C ALA A 545 13.93 -3.85 17.20
N TYR A 546 12.76 -3.27 16.93
CA TYR A 546 12.60 -2.31 15.84
C TYR A 546 13.42 -1.03 16.06
N SER A 547 13.41 -0.49 17.28
CA SER A 547 14.24 0.67 17.62
C SER A 547 15.74 0.38 17.47
N GLN A 548 16.18 -0.85 17.76
CA GLN A 548 17.56 -1.26 17.53
C GLN A 548 17.91 -1.36 16.04
N GLU A 549 17.02 -1.88 15.19
CA GLU A 549 17.28 -1.98 13.75
C GLU A 549 17.30 -0.61 13.07
N GLN A 550 16.39 0.30 13.42
CA GLN A 550 16.41 1.70 12.95
C GLN A 550 17.73 2.40 13.29
N LYS A 551 18.24 2.18 14.50
CA LYS A 551 19.55 2.69 14.92
C LYS A 551 20.68 2.10 14.06
N ARG A 552 20.62 0.80 13.78
CA ARG A 552 21.60 0.10 12.94
C ARG A 552 21.59 0.56 11.48
N GLU A 553 20.41 0.79 10.89
CA GLU A 553 20.29 1.36 9.53
C GLU A 553 20.85 2.78 9.47
N LEU A 554 20.55 3.61 10.48
CA LEU A 554 21.12 4.94 10.59
C LEU A 554 22.66 4.89 10.70
N ASP A 555 23.20 4.00 11.53
CA ASP A 555 24.64 3.78 11.65
C ASP A 555 25.27 3.32 10.31
N LEU A 556 24.58 2.48 9.55
CA LEU A 556 25.03 2.01 8.24
C LEU A 556 24.99 3.13 7.19
N PHE A 557 23.91 3.92 7.18
CA PHE A 557 23.76 5.10 6.35
C PHE A 557 24.90 6.09 6.59
N ASN A 558 25.21 6.37 7.86
CA ASN A 558 26.32 7.23 8.26
C ASN A 558 27.68 6.70 7.79
N LYS A 559 27.90 5.38 7.83
CA LYS A 559 29.11 4.73 7.31
C LYS A 559 29.24 4.78 5.79
N ILE A 560 28.15 4.54 5.06
CA ILE A 560 28.12 4.52 3.59
C ILE A 560 28.39 5.92 3.01
N HIS A 561 27.83 6.96 3.64
CA HIS A 561 27.97 8.33 3.16
C HIS A 561 29.29 9.01 3.58
N GLY A 562 30.21 8.31 4.26
CA GLY A 562 31.55 8.82 4.58
C GLY A 562 31.58 10.03 5.53
N LEU A 563 30.40 10.52 5.97
CA LEU A 563 30.20 11.72 6.78
C LEU A 563 30.93 11.63 8.13
N GLU A 564 31.05 10.44 8.71
CA GLU A 564 31.82 10.25 9.95
C GLU A 564 33.33 10.38 9.73
N SER A 565 33.89 9.80 8.66
CA SER A 565 35.35 9.71 8.57
C SER A 565 35.98 11.07 8.28
N GLU A 566 35.39 11.89 7.42
CA GLU A 566 35.99 13.15 7.00
C GLU A 566 35.85 14.24 8.09
N LEU A 567 34.69 14.31 8.76
CA LEU A 567 34.44 15.25 9.85
C LEU A 567 35.18 14.87 11.16
N VAL A 568 35.28 13.57 11.46
CA VAL A 568 36.06 13.09 12.62
C VAL A 568 37.56 13.26 12.36
N ASN A 569 38.03 13.05 11.12
CA ASN A 569 39.44 13.24 10.77
C ASN A 569 39.82 14.73 10.76
N GLN A 570 38.98 15.64 10.26
CA GLN A 570 39.23 17.09 10.33
C GLN A 570 39.25 17.60 11.78
N ASN A 571 38.31 17.13 12.63
CA ASN A 571 38.32 17.48 14.06
C ASN A 571 39.48 16.85 14.83
N ALA A 572 39.89 15.63 14.49
CA ALA A 572 41.09 15.00 15.06
C ALA A 572 42.36 15.75 14.65
N PHE A 573 42.44 16.18 13.39
CA PHE A 573 43.55 16.97 12.86
C PHE A 573 43.65 18.35 13.54
N LEU A 574 42.54 19.08 13.66
CA LEU A 574 42.50 20.39 14.34
C LEU A 574 42.88 20.27 15.82
N ARG A 575 42.37 19.26 16.54
CA ARG A 575 42.74 19.00 17.93
C ARG A 575 44.22 18.69 18.08
N HIS A 576 44.76 17.82 17.23
CA HIS A 576 46.19 17.50 17.23
C HIS A 576 47.05 18.72 16.93
N THR A 577 46.60 19.61 16.03
CA THR A 577 47.32 20.83 15.66
C THR A 577 47.28 21.90 16.75
N LEU A 578 46.19 22.00 17.52
CA LEU A 578 45.99 23.04 18.55
C LEU A 578 46.42 22.62 19.96
N ALA A 579 46.37 21.33 20.31
CA ALA A 579 46.73 20.84 21.64
C ALA A 579 48.18 21.15 22.01
N GLY A 580 49.11 20.96 21.07
CA GLY A 580 50.54 21.27 21.28
C GLY A 580 50.79 22.75 21.61
N PRO A 581 50.36 23.69 20.75
CA PRO A 581 50.49 25.13 21.03
C PRO A 581 49.85 25.57 22.34
N VAL A 582 48.65 25.07 22.69
CA VAL A 582 47.96 25.44 23.94
C VAL A 582 48.67 24.89 25.17
N SER A 583 49.16 23.64 25.12
CA SER A 583 49.99 23.08 26.21
C SER A 583 51.27 23.88 26.41
N ASN A 584 51.92 24.29 25.32
CA ASN A 584 53.13 25.12 25.41
C ASN A 584 52.85 26.50 26.03
N ILE A 585 51.70 27.12 25.70
CA ILE A 585 51.28 28.39 26.30
C ILE A 585 51.03 28.20 27.81
N LEU A 586 50.35 27.11 28.19
CA LEU A 586 50.11 26.80 29.61
C LEU A 586 51.42 26.62 30.37
N ASP A 587 52.33 25.80 29.85
CA ASP A 587 53.64 25.55 30.48
C ASP A 587 54.46 26.84 30.57
N THR A 588 54.42 27.68 29.54
CA THR A 588 55.11 28.98 29.54
C THR A 588 54.52 29.92 30.58
N MET A 589 53.19 29.97 30.70
CA MET A 589 52.49 30.78 31.69
C MET A 589 52.76 30.31 33.12
N GLN A 590 52.77 28.99 33.36
CA GLN A 590 53.11 28.43 34.67
C GLN A 590 54.55 28.77 35.08
N ASN A 591 55.50 28.67 34.15
CA ASN A 591 56.88 29.07 34.40
C ASN A 591 57.03 30.57 34.66
N LEU A 592 56.32 31.42 33.90
CA LEU A 592 56.28 32.86 34.15
C LEU A 592 55.70 33.19 35.52
N ASN A 593 54.59 32.54 35.89
CA ASN A 593 53.95 32.70 37.20
C ASN A 593 54.92 32.28 38.32
N ALA A 594 55.63 31.16 38.15
CA ALA A 594 56.65 30.71 39.09
C ALA A 594 57.83 31.69 39.21
N ILE A 595 58.35 32.24 38.11
CA ILE A 595 59.41 33.25 38.14
C ILE A 595 58.95 34.50 38.90
N ILE A 596 57.73 34.97 38.64
CA ILE A 596 57.20 36.16 39.32
C ILE A 596 57.05 35.88 40.82
N LYS A 597 56.48 34.73 41.20
CA LYS A 597 56.25 34.36 42.62
C LYS A 597 57.54 34.03 43.39
N GLU A 598 58.49 33.35 42.77
CA GLU A 598 59.66 32.79 43.47
C GLU A 598 60.93 33.63 43.31
N LYS A 599 60.99 34.51 42.30
CA LYS A 599 62.17 35.35 42.05
C LYS A 599 61.84 36.83 42.16
N VAL A 600 60.83 37.32 41.44
CA VAL A 600 60.52 38.76 41.41
C VAL A 600 59.91 39.24 42.73
N ALA A 601 59.05 38.42 43.35
CA ALA A 601 58.47 38.74 44.65
C ALA A 601 59.49 38.77 45.80
N LEU A 602 60.72 38.24 45.62
CA LEU A 602 61.78 38.38 46.62
C LEU A 602 62.35 39.80 46.66
N ASP A 603 62.43 40.46 45.50
CA ASP A 603 62.95 41.83 45.36
C ASP A 603 61.83 42.89 45.49
N ILE A 604 60.59 42.55 45.12
CA ILE A 604 59.40 43.39 45.25
C ILE A 604 58.26 42.57 45.88
N PRO A 605 58.13 42.55 47.22
CA PRO A 605 57.22 41.66 47.94
C PRO A 605 55.75 41.74 47.51
N ASP A 606 55.27 42.96 47.22
CA ASP A 606 53.86 43.23 46.91
C ASP A 606 53.60 43.27 45.39
N VAL A 607 54.51 42.75 44.56
CA VAL A 607 54.40 42.84 43.08
C VAL A 607 53.10 42.23 42.54
N LEU A 608 52.59 41.19 43.19
CA LEU A 608 51.33 40.55 42.81
C LEU A 608 50.11 41.39 43.20
N ASP A 609 50.24 42.29 44.18
CA ASP A 609 49.20 43.20 44.62
C ASP A 609 49.15 44.50 43.79
N PHE A 610 50.09 44.67 42.86
CA PHE A 610 50.13 45.83 41.98
C PHE A 610 48.90 45.87 41.08
N LYS A 611 48.25 47.03 41.11
CA LYS A 611 47.09 47.35 40.29
C LYS A 611 47.50 48.32 39.20
N ARG A 612 46.86 48.20 38.04
CA ARG A 612 47.10 49.13 36.91
C ARG A 612 46.76 50.58 37.28
N SER A 613 45.75 50.78 38.13
CA SER A 613 45.43 52.05 38.78
C SER A 613 44.50 51.80 39.98
N ASP A 614 44.32 52.79 40.86
CA ASP A 614 43.48 52.67 42.07
C ASP A 614 41.99 52.36 41.79
N LYS A 615 41.55 52.54 40.55
CA LYS A 615 40.19 52.18 40.10
C LYS A 615 40.02 50.71 39.75
N HIS A 616 41.11 49.95 39.60
CA HIS A 616 41.06 48.54 39.23
C HIS A 616 40.98 47.66 40.49
N ILE A 617 40.01 46.75 40.51
CA ILE A 617 39.74 45.89 41.67
C ILE A 617 40.77 44.75 41.73
N TYR A 618 41.13 44.19 40.57
CA TYR A 618 42.03 43.04 40.45
C TYR A 618 43.49 43.45 40.40
N ASN A 619 44.32 42.69 41.10
CA ASN A 619 45.77 42.86 41.12
C ASN A 619 46.45 41.98 40.05
N LEU A 620 47.77 42.14 39.87
CA LEU A 620 48.54 41.35 38.92
C LEU A 620 48.38 39.83 39.15
N GLY A 621 48.31 39.38 40.40
CA GLY A 621 48.10 37.98 40.76
C GLY A 621 46.75 37.43 40.29
N ASP A 622 45.69 38.23 40.40
CA ASP A 622 44.36 37.87 39.92
C ASP A 622 44.36 37.68 38.39
N TYR A 623 44.97 38.60 37.65
CA TYR A 623 45.06 38.51 36.18
C TYR A 623 45.85 37.29 35.70
N LEU A 624 46.94 36.95 36.40
CA LEU A 624 47.71 35.73 36.09
C LEU A 624 46.88 34.48 36.34
N THR A 625 46.11 34.46 37.43
CA THR A 625 45.23 33.33 37.77
C THR A 625 44.10 33.17 36.76
N PHE A 626 43.47 34.26 36.32
CA PHE A 626 42.42 34.21 35.28
C PHE A 626 42.94 33.67 33.95
N LEU A 627 44.14 34.11 33.52
CA LEU A 627 44.77 33.61 32.30
C LEU A 627 45.07 32.11 32.40
N GLU A 628 45.59 31.66 33.55
CA GLU A 628 45.88 30.25 33.78
C GLU A 628 44.61 29.39 33.75
N ASP A 629 43.53 29.82 34.42
CA ASP A 629 42.24 29.14 34.42
C ASP A 629 41.60 29.05 33.02
N ASP A 630 41.67 30.12 32.24
CA ASP A 630 41.07 30.16 30.90
C ASP A 630 41.86 29.29 29.91
N ILE A 631 43.19 29.29 29.99
CA ILE A 631 44.04 28.38 29.19
C ILE A 631 43.78 26.93 29.59
N HIS A 632 43.62 26.63 30.89
CA HIS A 632 43.28 25.29 31.36
C HIS A 632 41.94 24.79 30.81
N LYS A 633 40.91 25.64 30.77
CA LYS A 633 39.61 25.29 30.18
C LYS A 633 39.71 25.02 28.68
N VAL A 634 40.46 25.84 27.94
CA VAL A 634 40.71 25.62 26.51
C VAL A 634 41.43 24.29 26.29
N HIS A 635 42.47 24.01 27.09
CA HIS A 635 43.21 22.76 27.03
C HIS A 635 42.33 21.53 27.32
N GLN A 636 41.48 21.58 28.35
CA GLN A 636 40.55 20.50 28.68
C GLN A 636 39.49 20.27 27.59
N THR A 637 38.99 21.35 26.99
CA THR A 637 38.00 21.30 25.90
C THR A 637 38.58 20.66 24.63
N ILE A 638 39.83 20.96 24.31
CA ILE A 638 40.53 20.38 23.15
C ILE A 638 40.86 18.89 23.38
N SER A 639 41.09 18.48 24.64
CA SER A 639 41.60 17.15 25.00
C SER A 639 40.54 16.06 25.21
N LYS A 640 39.27 16.40 25.51
CA LYS A 640 38.21 15.40 25.78
C LYS A 640 37.49 14.97 24.49
N ARG A 641 37.51 13.67 24.18
CA ARG A 641 36.69 13.04 23.11
C ARG A 641 35.26 12.75 23.62
N ILE A 642 34.40 13.73 23.83
CA ILE A 642 33.02 13.44 24.26
C ILE A 642 32.01 14.39 23.59
N ASP A 643 30.91 13.83 23.09
CA ASP A 643 29.71 14.54 22.63
C ASP A 643 29.18 15.44 23.75
N ALA A 644 28.85 16.70 23.46
CA ALA A 644 28.42 17.68 24.45
C ALA A 644 27.25 17.17 25.32
N GLY A 645 26.36 16.32 24.76
CA GLY A 645 25.28 15.68 25.51
C GLY A 645 25.75 14.67 26.56
N ALA A 646 26.82 13.92 26.29
CA ALA A 646 27.39 12.97 27.25
C ALA A 646 28.14 13.67 28.39
N VAL A 647 28.78 14.82 28.13
CA VAL A 647 29.45 15.63 29.17
C VAL A 647 28.45 16.20 30.19
N ILE A 648 27.25 16.60 29.76
CA ILE A 648 26.17 17.11 30.64
C ILE A 648 25.66 15.98 31.56
N GLN A 649 25.59 14.75 31.06
CA GLN A 649 25.08 13.60 31.80
C GLN A 649 26.07 13.07 32.85
N GLU A 650 27.38 13.16 32.57
CA GLU A 650 28.44 12.66 33.45
C GLU A 650 28.75 13.56 34.66
N LYS A 651 28.25 14.81 34.70
CA LYS A 651 28.49 15.71 35.83
C LYS A 651 27.54 15.44 37.00
N ASP A 652 28.13 15.36 38.19
CA ASP A 652 27.39 15.18 39.45
C ASP A 652 26.53 16.41 39.80
N LEU A 653 25.33 16.15 40.30
CA LEU A 653 24.41 17.18 40.81
C LEU A 653 24.51 17.24 42.32
N THR A 654 24.65 18.44 42.87
CA THR A 654 24.74 18.65 44.32
C THR A 654 23.80 19.78 44.74
N PRO A 655 23.10 19.67 45.89
CA PRO A 655 22.28 20.76 46.38
C PRO A 655 23.12 22.00 46.69
N PHE A 656 22.74 23.17 46.16
CA PHE A 656 23.35 24.43 46.55
C PHE A 656 22.34 25.58 46.61
N ASP A 657 22.64 26.58 47.45
CA ASP A 657 21.87 27.83 47.57
C ASP A 657 21.94 28.62 46.27
N VAL A 658 20.83 28.58 45.53
CA VAL A 658 20.75 29.15 44.18
C VAL A 658 20.66 30.67 44.21
N VAL A 659 20.01 31.25 45.22
CA VAL A 659 19.87 32.71 45.37
C VAL A 659 21.25 33.32 45.61
N ARG A 660 22.02 32.74 46.55
CA ARG A 660 23.38 33.20 46.83
C ARG A 660 24.30 33.03 45.62
N PHE A 661 24.16 31.94 44.87
CA PHE A 661 24.93 31.74 43.65
C PHE A 661 24.63 32.84 42.61
N CYS A 662 23.35 33.13 42.36
CA CYS A 662 22.94 34.18 41.43
C CYS A 662 23.46 35.56 41.85
N GLN A 663 23.36 35.91 43.13
CA GLN A 663 23.94 37.16 43.66
C GLN A 663 25.45 37.24 43.40
N GLN A 664 26.20 36.17 43.66
CA GLN A 664 27.64 36.11 43.41
C GLN A 664 27.97 36.19 41.91
N TYR A 665 27.17 35.54 41.07
CA TYR A 665 27.31 35.59 39.61
C TYR A 665 27.14 37.02 39.10
N VAL A 666 26.06 37.71 39.48
CA VAL A 666 25.79 39.08 39.07
C VAL A 666 26.89 40.03 39.55
N GLN A 667 27.32 39.92 40.81
CA GLN A 667 28.44 40.71 41.34
C GLN A 667 29.72 40.51 40.53
N ARG A 668 30.01 39.27 40.10
CA ARG A 668 31.15 38.98 39.23
C ARG A 668 31.03 39.66 37.86
N ILE A 669 29.83 39.69 37.27
CA ILE A 669 29.60 40.37 36.00
C ILE A 669 29.78 41.89 36.15
N ILE A 670 29.16 42.50 37.16
CA ILE A 670 29.22 43.96 37.43
C ILE A 670 30.65 44.40 37.82
N SER A 671 31.42 43.56 38.50
CA SER A 671 32.80 43.87 38.90
C SER A 671 33.82 43.94 37.76
N LYS A 672 33.44 43.51 36.54
CA LYS A 672 34.28 43.66 35.34
C LYS A 672 34.15 45.10 34.87
N ALA A 673 35.20 45.90 35.03
CA ALA A 673 35.23 47.36 34.89
C ALA A 673 34.89 47.96 33.49
N ASP A 674 34.40 47.15 32.54
CA ASP A 674 34.04 47.51 31.15
C ASP A 674 32.73 46.79 30.73
N THR A 675 31.66 46.85 31.53
CA THR A 675 30.35 46.36 31.07
C THR A 675 29.68 47.42 30.20
N GLU A 676 29.58 47.16 28.89
CA GLU A 676 28.90 47.97 27.87
C GLU A 676 27.36 48.05 28.04
N PHE A 677 26.81 47.56 29.15
CA PHE A 677 25.37 47.41 29.40
C PHE A 677 25.07 47.39 30.91
N GLU A 678 23.84 47.73 31.30
CA GLU A 678 23.37 47.71 32.69
C GLU A 678 22.88 46.31 33.09
N PHE A 679 23.16 45.86 34.33
CA PHE A 679 22.66 44.59 34.85
C PHE A 679 21.96 44.82 36.19
N ASP A 680 20.64 44.64 36.22
CA ASP A 680 19.80 44.85 37.39
C ASP A 680 19.33 43.51 37.96
N LEU A 681 19.61 43.27 39.25
CA LEU A 681 19.20 42.07 39.97
C LEU A 681 18.06 42.43 40.92
N GLN A 682 16.90 41.83 40.67
CA GLN A 682 15.70 41.99 41.47
C GLN A 682 15.35 40.67 42.14
N ILE A 683 15.15 40.71 43.45
CA ILE A 683 14.82 39.52 44.24
C ILE A 683 13.49 39.79 44.94
N ASP A 684 12.48 38.95 44.69
CA ASP A 684 11.23 38.99 45.42
C ASP A 684 11.42 38.38 46.81
N GLU A 685 11.84 39.21 47.76
CA GLU A 685 12.04 38.82 49.15
C GLU A 685 10.75 38.28 49.78
N SER A 686 9.57 38.72 49.34
CA SER A 686 8.29 38.25 49.89
C SER A 686 7.98 36.80 49.53
N SER A 687 8.39 36.37 48.34
CA SER A 687 8.32 34.97 47.89
C SER A 687 9.35 34.08 48.58
N LEU A 688 10.39 34.67 49.16
CA LEU A 688 11.48 33.98 49.86
C LEU A 688 11.27 34.00 51.38
N MET A 689 10.04 34.13 51.88
CA MET A 689 9.75 34.04 53.32
C MET A 689 9.07 32.71 53.67
N ASP A 690 9.47 32.10 54.79
CA ASP A 690 8.71 31.02 55.40
C ASP A 690 7.41 31.53 56.05
N LYS A 691 6.58 30.62 56.56
CA LYS A 691 5.31 30.92 57.23
C LYS A 691 5.46 31.82 58.47
N ASN A 692 6.69 32.00 58.99
CA ASN A 692 7.01 32.82 60.16
C ASN A 692 7.68 34.16 59.77
N GLY A 693 7.78 34.47 58.48
CA GLY A 693 8.40 35.71 57.97
C GLY A 693 9.93 35.70 57.94
N LYS A 694 10.57 34.51 58.01
CA LYS A 694 12.02 34.39 57.94
C LYS A 694 12.46 34.06 56.51
N LEU A 695 13.54 34.71 56.06
CA LEU A 695 14.09 34.49 54.72
C LEU A 695 14.56 33.03 54.54
N ILE A 696 14.11 32.40 53.46
CA ILE A 696 14.50 31.05 53.05
C ILE A 696 15.54 31.10 51.93
N TYR A 697 16.52 30.21 52.00
CA TYR A 697 17.59 30.07 51.01
C TYR A 697 17.35 28.78 50.21
N PRO A 698 16.58 28.83 49.12
CA PRO A 698 16.20 27.62 48.39
C PRO A 698 17.45 26.95 47.81
N LYS A 699 17.54 25.63 47.99
CA LYS A 699 18.55 24.82 47.32
C LYS A 699 17.96 24.17 46.09
N ILE A 700 18.71 24.11 44.99
CA ILE A 700 18.36 23.29 43.83
C ILE A 700 19.38 22.16 43.68
N LEU A 701 18.95 21.01 43.17
CA LEU A 701 19.84 19.90 42.85
C LEU A 701 20.43 20.12 41.44
N ALA A 702 21.61 20.76 41.37
CA ALA A 702 22.23 21.13 40.10
C ALA A 702 23.77 21.03 40.16
N ASN A 703 24.43 21.08 38.99
CA ASN A 703 25.88 21.23 38.91
C ASN A 703 26.22 22.71 38.75
N ARG A 704 27.07 23.25 39.64
CA ARG A 704 27.38 24.69 39.67
C ARG A 704 28.00 25.22 38.37
N ASP A 705 28.86 24.43 37.73
CA ASP A 705 29.52 24.84 36.49
C ASP A 705 28.52 24.86 35.32
N LEU A 706 27.67 23.83 35.21
CA LEU A 706 26.63 23.80 34.19
C LEU A 706 25.57 24.90 34.41
N PHE A 707 25.24 25.21 35.66
CA PHE A 707 24.33 26.31 35.98
C PHE A 707 24.95 27.68 35.63
N LYS A 708 26.26 27.84 35.84
CA LYS A 708 27.01 29.00 35.34
C LYS A 708 26.97 29.07 33.82
N ASP A 709 27.24 27.96 33.14
CA ASP A 709 27.25 27.89 31.68
C ASP A 709 25.88 28.27 31.10
N LEU A 710 24.78 27.87 31.76
CA LEU A 710 23.42 28.28 31.39
C LEU A 710 23.26 29.81 31.42
N LEU A 711 23.68 30.47 32.51
CA LEU A 711 23.59 31.93 32.63
C LEU A 711 24.54 32.67 31.68
N ASP A 712 25.74 32.14 31.45
CA ASP A 712 26.71 32.69 30.50
C ASP A 712 26.14 32.62 29.07
N ASN A 713 25.49 31.52 28.68
CA ASN A 713 24.88 31.37 27.36
C ASN A 713 23.68 32.32 27.14
N LEU A 714 22.84 32.55 28.17
CA LEU A 714 21.76 33.55 28.08
C LEU A 714 22.32 34.96 27.90
N LEU A 715 23.36 35.30 28.66
CA LEU A 715 24.03 36.60 28.57
C LEU A 715 24.72 36.81 27.21
N ASP A 716 25.40 35.79 26.69
CA ASP A 716 26.04 35.85 25.38
C ASP A 716 25.02 35.98 24.25
N ASN A 717 23.87 35.32 24.35
CA ASN A 717 22.78 35.46 23.38
C ASN A 717 22.22 36.89 23.40
N ALA A 718 22.00 37.47 24.59
CA ALA A 718 21.58 38.85 24.72
C ALA A 718 22.60 39.80 24.08
N LYS A 719 23.90 39.64 24.35
CA LYS A 719 24.96 40.48 23.74
C LYS A 719 25.08 40.35 22.23
N LYS A 720 24.99 39.12 21.70
CA LYS A 720 25.21 38.86 20.28
C LYS A 720 24.01 39.20 19.41
N TYR A 721 22.80 38.99 19.93
CA TYR A 721 21.57 39.00 19.14
C TYR A 721 20.53 40.01 19.63
N GLY A 722 20.49 40.30 20.94
CA GLY A 722 19.58 41.27 21.54
C GLY A 722 20.13 42.70 21.47
N PHE A 723 21.33 42.92 22.01
CA PHE A 723 21.88 44.26 22.25
C PHE A 723 22.13 45.05 20.97
N GLN A 724 21.94 46.36 21.08
CA GLN A 724 22.16 47.32 20.01
C GLN A 724 23.50 48.06 20.13
N ASN A 725 24.30 47.77 21.17
CA ASN A 725 25.56 48.42 21.53
C ASN A 725 25.42 49.92 21.81
N ASN A 726 24.37 50.29 22.56
CA ASN A 726 24.10 51.66 23.01
C ASN A 726 24.00 51.71 24.54
N ASP A 727 24.09 52.91 25.14
CA ASP A 727 23.96 53.13 26.60
C ASP A 727 22.60 52.71 27.23
N GLN A 728 21.71 52.07 26.46
CA GLN A 728 20.37 51.61 26.88
C GLN A 728 20.23 50.09 26.96
N ASP A 729 21.25 49.32 26.58
CA ASP A 729 21.22 47.86 26.72
C ASP A 729 21.25 47.50 28.22
N LYS A 730 20.22 46.78 28.68
CA LYS A 730 20.01 46.39 30.07
C LYS A 730 19.58 44.92 30.14
N ILE A 731 20.13 44.21 31.13
CA ILE A 731 19.60 42.92 31.60
C ILE A 731 18.82 43.17 32.89
N GLU A 732 17.59 42.70 32.93
CA GLU A 732 16.83 42.55 34.17
C GLU A 732 16.81 41.08 34.55
N PHE A 733 17.32 40.79 35.74
CA PHE A 733 17.42 39.44 36.27
C PHE A 733 16.57 39.34 37.52
N PHE A 734 15.34 38.86 37.35
CA PHE A 734 14.37 38.74 38.42
C PHE A 734 14.36 37.30 38.96
N ILE A 735 14.38 37.20 40.28
CA ILE A 735 14.41 35.94 41.01
C ILE A 735 13.21 35.88 41.95
N SER A 736 12.44 34.80 41.88
CA SER A 736 11.30 34.56 42.74
C SER A 736 11.07 33.09 43.05
N MET A 737 10.13 32.83 43.95
CA MET A 737 9.62 31.51 44.26
C MET A 737 8.15 31.40 43.85
N ILE A 738 7.81 30.33 43.11
CA ILE A 738 6.43 30.02 42.75
C ILE A 738 5.93 28.90 43.66
N HIS A 739 4.83 29.16 44.36
CA HIS A 739 4.15 28.18 45.21
C HIS A 739 2.84 27.73 44.53
N TYR A 740 2.78 26.46 44.09
CA TYR A 740 1.60 25.92 43.40
C TYR A 740 0.59 25.28 44.37
N GLU A 741 1.09 24.52 45.35
CA GLU A 741 0.32 23.84 46.42
C GLU A 741 1.22 23.69 47.66
N SER A 742 0.67 23.33 48.83
CA SER A 742 1.39 23.28 50.13
C SER A 742 2.63 22.38 50.19
N THR A 743 2.96 21.64 49.13
CA THR A 743 4.13 20.74 49.06
C THR A 743 4.95 20.90 47.77
N LYS A 744 4.65 21.86 46.89
CA LYS A 744 5.36 22.04 45.61
C LYS A 744 5.71 23.50 45.38
N SER A 745 6.98 23.82 45.59
CA SER A 745 7.57 25.13 45.35
C SER A 745 8.66 25.01 44.28
N GLN A 746 8.70 25.95 43.35
CA GLN A 746 9.72 26.05 42.31
C GLN A 746 10.49 27.37 42.46
N PHE A 747 11.80 27.30 42.22
CA PHE A 747 12.64 28.48 42.08
C PHE A 747 12.53 28.99 40.64
N MET A 748 12.17 30.26 40.45
CA MET A 748 12.00 30.85 39.13
C MET A 748 13.02 31.98 38.90
N ILE A 749 13.58 31.97 37.70
CA ILE A 749 14.43 33.02 37.15
C ILE A 749 13.71 33.60 35.93
N LEU A 750 13.57 34.92 35.89
CA LEU A 750 13.20 35.65 34.69
C LEU A 750 14.41 36.46 34.23
N PHE A 751 14.99 36.06 33.10
CA PHE A 751 16.13 36.74 32.48
C PHE A 751 15.65 37.54 31.28
N SER A 752 15.59 38.85 31.41
CA SER A 752 15.00 39.76 30.41
C SER A 752 16.05 40.72 29.85
N ASN A 753 15.93 41.03 28.56
CA ASN A 753 16.82 42.00 27.90
C ASN A 753 16.01 43.12 27.21
N THR A 754 16.57 44.33 27.17
CA THR A 754 15.95 45.53 26.56
C THR A 754 16.31 45.76 25.09
N GLY A 755 16.99 44.79 24.46
CA GLY A 755 17.49 44.89 23.09
C GLY A 755 16.41 44.67 22.01
N ASN A 756 16.75 43.94 20.96
CA ASN A 756 15.79 43.52 19.94
C ASN A 756 15.04 42.27 20.38
N PRO A 757 13.72 42.17 20.08
CA PRO A 757 12.99 40.93 20.30
C PRO A 757 13.49 39.84 19.35
N LEU A 758 13.13 38.60 19.65
CA LEU A 758 13.36 37.48 18.72
C LEU A 758 12.65 37.74 17.38
N PRO A 759 13.19 37.25 16.24
CA PRO A 759 12.59 37.48 14.93
C PRO A 759 11.13 37.00 14.83
N GLU A 760 10.30 37.71 14.05
CA GLU A 760 8.93 37.29 13.77
C GLU A 760 8.92 35.86 13.18
N ASN A 761 8.18 34.95 13.83
CA ASN A 761 8.07 33.51 13.57
C ASN A 761 9.17 32.60 14.16
N PHE A 762 10.06 33.10 15.02
CA PHE A 762 11.02 32.24 15.72
C PHE A 762 10.39 31.58 16.95
N SER A 763 10.09 30.28 16.86
CA SER A 763 9.36 29.52 17.89
C SER A 763 10.27 28.92 18.98
N HIS A 764 9.68 28.58 20.14
CA HIS A 764 10.37 27.85 21.21
C HIS A 764 11.00 26.54 20.71
N GLU A 765 10.30 25.80 19.84
CA GLU A 765 10.81 24.57 19.22
C GLU A 765 12.03 24.82 18.34
N GLU A 766 12.09 25.96 17.66
CA GLU A 766 13.25 26.34 16.84
C GLU A 766 14.44 26.78 17.68
N PHE A 767 14.21 27.44 18.83
CA PHE A 767 15.27 27.81 19.77
C PHE A 767 15.98 26.58 20.36
N ILE A 768 15.23 25.56 20.76
CA ILE A 768 15.79 24.38 21.44
C ILE A 768 16.31 23.29 20.47
N ARG A 769 16.17 23.48 19.16
CA ARG A 769 16.59 22.51 18.15
C ARG A 769 18.11 22.54 17.93
N LYS A 770 18.78 21.39 18.12
CA LYS A 770 20.22 21.22 17.86
C LYS A 770 20.56 21.59 16.40
N GLY A 771 21.37 22.63 16.21
CA GLY A 771 21.79 23.12 14.88
C GLY A 771 20.78 24.02 14.17
N GLY A 772 19.74 24.51 14.87
CA GLY A 772 18.78 25.46 14.32
C GLY A 772 19.43 26.83 14.03
N LYS A 773 19.32 27.33 12.79
CA LYS A 773 19.82 28.65 12.37
C LYS A 773 18.67 29.47 11.78
N PHE A 774 18.60 30.75 12.12
CA PHE A 774 17.57 31.66 11.64
C PHE A 774 18.16 33.05 11.36
N GLY A 775 17.93 33.60 10.16
CA GLY A 775 18.40 34.93 9.73
C GLY A 775 19.89 35.03 9.34
N ASP A 776 20.28 36.20 8.82
CA ASP A 776 21.62 36.51 8.28
C ASP A 776 22.70 36.69 9.38
N LYS A 777 22.30 36.89 10.64
CA LYS A 777 23.17 36.87 11.83
C LYS A 777 23.07 35.54 12.59
N SER A 778 22.86 34.41 11.92
CA SER A 778 22.68 33.13 12.61
C SER A 778 24.00 32.59 13.20
N GLY A 779 23.98 32.24 14.49
CA GLY A 779 25.08 31.53 15.17
C GLY A 779 25.28 30.10 14.67
N ASP A 780 26.01 29.29 15.44
CA ASP A 780 26.21 27.87 15.16
C ASP A 780 24.95 27.00 15.40
N GLY A 781 23.92 27.57 16.04
CA GLY A 781 22.65 26.90 16.34
C GLY A 781 22.75 25.93 17.52
N PHE A 782 23.78 26.06 18.36
CA PHE A 782 24.05 25.14 19.47
C PHE A 782 23.63 25.69 20.83
N GLY A 783 23.63 27.01 21.02
CA GLY A 783 23.38 27.66 22.31
C GLY A 783 22.00 27.38 22.92
N GLY A 784 20.91 27.54 22.15
CA GLY A 784 19.55 27.31 22.66
C GLY A 784 19.26 25.84 22.99
N TRP A 785 19.79 24.91 22.19
CA TRP A 785 19.77 23.48 22.50
C TRP A 785 20.56 23.16 23.79
N TYR A 786 21.76 23.73 23.95
CA TYR A 786 22.61 23.50 25.12
C TYR A 786 21.95 24.01 26.43
N ILE A 787 21.34 25.20 26.39
CA ILE A 787 20.55 25.73 27.52
C ILE A 787 19.43 24.75 27.89
N ASN A 788 18.65 24.26 26.92
CA ASN A 788 17.55 23.33 27.15
C ASN A 788 18.02 21.99 27.75
N GLU A 789 19.15 21.44 27.29
CA GLU A 789 19.68 20.19 27.85
C GLU A 789 20.17 20.36 29.30
N ILE A 790 20.75 21.52 29.65
CA ILE A 790 21.09 21.84 31.04
C ILE A 790 19.82 21.98 31.90
N VAL A 791 18.81 22.71 31.43
CA VAL A 791 17.54 22.89 32.15
C VAL A 791 16.86 21.53 32.41
N LYS A 792 16.77 20.67 31.39
CA LYS A 792 16.25 19.30 31.53
C LYS A 792 17.05 18.46 32.50
N ARG A 793 18.39 18.58 32.50
CA ARG A 793 19.26 17.83 33.41
C ARG A 793 18.98 18.16 34.88
N PHE A 794 18.52 19.39 35.15
CA PHE A 794 18.13 19.87 36.48
C PHE A 794 16.63 19.70 36.75
N ASN A 795 15.89 18.98 35.89
CA ASN A 795 14.43 18.82 35.94
C ASN A 795 13.66 20.14 35.95
N GLY A 796 14.19 21.18 35.29
CA GLY A 796 13.53 22.47 35.15
C GLY A 796 12.71 22.61 33.88
N ASP A 797 11.96 23.71 33.79
CA ASP A 797 11.20 24.13 32.62
C ASP A 797 11.76 25.46 32.07
N LEU A 798 11.68 25.65 30.75
CA LEU A 798 12.17 26.84 30.04
C LEU A 798 11.04 27.37 29.15
N HIS A 799 10.68 28.63 29.32
CA HIS A 799 9.73 29.37 28.50
C HIS A 799 10.37 30.65 27.97
N ILE A 800 9.95 31.07 26.77
CA ILE A 800 10.43 32.29 26.12
C ILE A 800 9.22 33.18 25.93
N ILE A 801 9.30 34.42 26.38
CA ILE A 801 8.23 35.42 26.31
C ILE A 801 8.70 36.56 25.41
N ASP A 802 7.90 36.85 24.39
CA ASP A 802 8.05 38.08 23.58
C ASP A 802 7.31 39.23 24.28
N GLU A 803 8.08 40.07 24.97
CA GLU A 803 7.55 41.21 25.74
C GLU A 803 6.99 42.32 24.85
N THR A 804 7.30 42.29 23.54
CA THR A 804 6.77 43.25 22.56
C THR A 804 5.43 42.79 21.93
N GLY A 805 5.05 41.53 22.13
CA GLY A 805 3.85 40.90 21.60
C GLY A 805 2.65 40.90 22.54
N GLN A 806 1.60 40.12 22.21
CA GLN A 806 0.39 39.98 23.03
C GLN A 806 0.62 39.25 24.37
N GLU A 807 1.77 38.58 24.52
CA GLU A 807 2.16 37.78 25.68
C GLU A 807 2.96 38.58 26.72
N GLY A 808 3.36 39.82 26.42
CA GLY A 808 4.18 40.65 27.29
C GLY A 808 3.45 41.14 28.55
N LEU A 809 4.22 41.39 29.61
CA LEU A 809 3.71 41.82 30.92
C LEU A 809 3.31 43.32 30.98
N GLY A 810 3.32 44.02 29.83
CA GLY A 810 2.98 45.44 29.71
C GLY A 810 4.11 46.39 30.14
N VAL A 811 5.34 45.89 30.32
CA VAL A 811 6.53 46.68 30.64
C VAL A 811 7.17 47.16 29.33
N SER A 812 6.94 48.42 28.97
CA SER A 812 7.11 48.93 27.60
C SER A 812 8.55 49.01 27.06
N TYR A 813 9.56 48.54 27.79
CA TYR A 813 10.98 48.66 27.42
C TYR A 813 11.73 47.32 27.38
N LEU A 814 11.09 46.19 27.73
CA LEU A 814 11.67 44.85 27.62
C LEU A 814 11.37 44.25 26.25
N ALA A 815 12.29 43.42 25.74
CA ALA A 815 12.20 42.86 24.40
C ALA A 815 12.01 41.33 24.39
N THR A 816 12.79 40.58 25.17
CA THR A 816 12.61 39.13 25.31
C THR A 816 12.98 38.69 26.71
N SER A 817 12.13 37.86 27.30
CA SER A 817 12.31 37.27 28.62
C SER A 817 12.41 35.75 28.53
N PHE A 818 13.41 35.17 29.20
CA PHE A 818 13.52 33.73 29.41
C PHE A 818 13.06 33.41 30.83
N GLU A 819 11.93 32.74 30.96
CA GLU A 819 11.41 32.23 32.23
C GLU A 819 11.93 30.81 32.42
N ILE A 820 12.70 30.58 33.50
CA ILE A 820 13.31 29.30 33.82
C ILE A 820 12.93 28.92 35.23
N SER A 821 12.32 27.74 35.40
CA SER A 821 11.91 27.24 36.70
C SER A 821 12.66 25.95 37.06
N PHE A 822 13.02 25.79 38.33
CA PHE A 822 13.70 24.61 38.85
C PHE A 822 13.00 24.08 40.11
N PRO A 823 12.92 22.75 40.28
CA PRO A 823 12.39 22.15 41.49
C PRO A 823 13.34 22.39 42.66
N ILE A 824 12.78 22.75 43.81
CA ILE A 824 13.56 22.95 45.04
C ILE A 824 13.90 21.59 45.64
N HIS A 825 15.14 21.47 46.07
CA HIS A 825 15.61 20.33 46.84
C HIS A 825 15.27 20.52 48.32
N ILE A 826 14.42 19.65 48.85
CA ILE A 826 13.99 19.64 50.25
C ILE A 826 14.80 18.57 50.98
N GLU A 827 15.69 18.97 51.90
CA GLU A 827 16.54 18.04 52.66
C GLU A 827 15.92 17.60 54.00
N ASP A 828 14.95 18.34 54.59
CA ASP A 828 14.33 17.99 55.88
C ASP A 828 12.90 18.58 56.05
N GLU A 829 12.09 17.95 56.92
CA GLU A 829 10.66 18.24 57.21
C GLU A 829 10.35 19.68 57.72
N GLU A 830 11.33 20.57 57.86
CA GLU A 830 11.12 21.96 58.34
C GLU A 830 10.53 22.92 57.29
N TYR A 831 10.33 22.48 56.04
CA TYR A 831 9.84 23.31 54.93
C TYR A 831 8.37 23.07 54.52
N ILE A 832 7.58 22.31 55.30
CA ILE A 832 6.16 22.03 55.00
C ILE A 832 5.18 23.02 55.61
#